data_AF-A0A4S4D9E1-F1
#
_entry.id   AF-A0A4S4D9E1-F1
#
_cell.length_a   1.000
_cell.length_b   1.000
_cell.length_c   1.000
_cell.angle_alpha   90.00
_cell.angle_beta   90.00
_cell.angle_gamma   90.00
#
_symmetry.space_group_name_H-M   'P 1'
#
loop_
_entity.id
_entity.type
_entity.pdbx_description
1 polymer ?
#
loop_
_entity_poly.entity_id
_entity_poly.type
_entity_poly.pdbx_seq_one_letter_code
_entity_poly.pdbx_strand_id
1 'polypeptide(L)'
;MQGEWILSGRDACYNSKLFHLYMYDIECVDIGSSKDPFLTQVLEFAVVFGNELDAEVLSMSMDLFIARTMITKASLVFRGSIDITESQLASLKSFHVRLMSIVLDVDVEPSTTPWDPSKAYLFVPVVGDNSVDPLKEIDWDLVEKISKTDAWNNPLQRARPDVYLGTNERTLGGDRREYGFGKLRHGMAFGQKSHPTYGIRGAVAQFDIVKASGLVPNRNAIEIGNHLDLTKRKLMMADSFIGVEDLVGRIVTAAHSGKRFYVDSVRYDMTAENSFPRKEGYLGPLEYSSYADYYRQKYGVELIYKQQPLIRGRGVSYCKNLLSPRFEHSEANEGESEEALDKTYYVFLPPELCFVHPLPGSLVRGAQRLPSIMRRVESMLLAIQLKDIINYPVPASKILEALTAASCQETFCYERAELLGDAYLKWVVSRFLFLKYPQKHEGQLTRMRQQMVSNMVLYQYALNKGLQSYIQADRFAPSRWAAPGVLPVFDEDIKETGSSLFDNERALGVTVPGEAQGADGYEDDEMEDGELESDSSSYRVLSSKTLADVVEALIGIYYVEGGKKAANNLMKWIGIQIDFGPKELECTTRPSNVPESILRSINFDALEGALNIKFEDRGLLVEAITHASRPSSGVSCYQRLEFVGDAVLDHLITKHLFFTYTDLPPGRLTDLRAAAVNNENFARVAVKHKLHLHLRHGSSALEKQIRDFVKEVQDELSKPGFNSFGLGDCKAPKVLGDIVESIAGAIFLDSGRDTAVFQPLLHPMVTPETLPMHPVRELQERCQQQAEGLEYKATRSGNLATVEVFIDGVQVGIAQNPQKKMAQKCVSEGGPAHAKRFTFAVRVNTTDRGWTDECIGEPMPSVKKAKDSAAVLLLELLNKLYP
;
A
#
# COMPACT_ATOMS: atom_id res chain seq x y z
N MET A 1 -1.67 22.45 9.23
CA MET A 1 -0.35 22.95 8.81
C MET A 1 -0.40 24.31 8.11
N GLN A 2 -1.57 24.96 7.96
CA GLN A 2 -1.65 26.22 7.23
C GLN A 2 -1.11 27.40 8.05
N GLY A 3 -0.35 28.31 7.43
CA GLY A 3 0.13 29.51 8.11
C GLY A 3 0.87 30.51 7.21
N GLU A 4 0.40 31.76 7.18
CA GLU A 4 1.03 32.84 6.39
C GLU A 4 2.38 33.31 6.94
N TRP A 5 2.72 32.96 8.19
CA TRP A 5 4.01 33.28 8.80
C TRP A 5 5.19 32.76 7.97
N ILE A 6 5.00 31.66 7.24
CA ILE A 6 6.02 31.08 6.36
C ILE A 6 6.34 31.96 5.14
N LEU A 7 5.52 32.96 4.80
CA LEU A 7 5.80 33.91 3.72
C LEU A 7 6.64 35.11 4.18
N SER A 8 6.71 35.38 5.49
CA SER A 8 7.44 36.54 6.04
C SER A 8 8.97 36.31 6.07
N GLY A 9 9.79 37.35 6.24
CA GLY A 9 11.25 37.20 6.32
C GLY A 9 12.00 37.11 4.99
N ARG A 10 11.40 37.55 3.87
CA ARG A 10 12.13 37.77 2.59
C ARG A 10 12.83 39.13 2.54
N ASP A 11 12.27 40.14 3.19
CA ASP A 11 12.77 41.52 3.17
C ASP A 11 13.39 41.86 4.52
N ALA A 12 14.70 42.12 4.54
CA ALA A 12 15.50 42.35 5.74
C ALA A 12 15.20 43.68 6.48
N CYS A 13 13.99 44.24 6.37
CA CYS A 13 13.78 45.67 6.63
C CYS A 13 13.20 46.01 8.01
N TYR A 14 12.58 45.10 8.79
CA TYR A 14 12.01 45.47 10.10
C TYR A 14 12.03 44.36 11.17
N ASN A 15 13.02 44.36 12.05
CA ASN A 15 13.17 43.44 13.22
C ASN A 15 12.08 43.54 14.31
N SER A 16 10.96 44.24 14.06
CA SER A 16 9.90 44.50 15.06
C SER A 16 8.80 43.44 15.10
N LYS A 17 8.73 42.55 14.11
CA LYS A 17 7.68 41.53 14.01
C LYS A 17 8.11 40.25 14.74
N LEU A 18 7.32 39.85 15.74
CA LEU A 18 7.46 38.58 16.45
C LEU A 18 6.44 37.58 15.89
N PHE A 19 6.86 36.32 15.74
CA PHE A 19 6.02 35.21 15.32
C PHE A 19 5.87 34.24 16.47
N HIS A 20 4.63 34.00 16.88
CA HIS A 20 4.28 33.01 17.88
C HIS A 20 4.11 31.64 17.21
N LEU A 21 4.91 30.67 17.60
CA LEU A 21 4.94 29.33 17.01
C LEU A 21 4.92 28.25 18.10
N TYR A 22 4.58 27.02 17.72
CA TYR A 22 4.48 25.87 18.62
C TYR A 22 5.55 24.84 18.26
N MET A 23 6.33 24.42 19.24
CA MET A 23 7.44 23.47 19.07
C MET A 23 7.07 22.07 19.58
N TYR A 24 7.40 21.07 18.77
CA TYR A 24 7.19 19.66 19.05
C TYR A 24 8.46 18.87 18.82
N ASP A 25 8.90 18.11 19.81
CA ASP A 25 10.04 17.24 19.66
C ASP A 25 9.65 15.94 18.95
N ILE A 26 10.58 15.45 18.13
CA ILE A 26 10.46 14.14 17.49
C ILE A 26 11.18 13.14 18.38
N GLU A 27 10.42 12.49 19.26
CA GLU A 27 10.95 11.43 20.12
C GLU A 27 11.07 10.14 19.31
N CYS A 28 12.29 9.61 19.21
CA CYS A 28 12.60 8.35 18.54
C CYS A 28 13.12 7.33 19.54
N VAL A 29 12.37 6.26 19.77
CA VAL A 29 12.77 5.15 20.64
C VAL A 29 13.09 3.93 19.79
N ASP A 30 14.36 3.52 19.79
CA ASP A 30 14.83 2.37 19.04
C ASP A 30 14.49 1.06 19.79
N ILE A 31 13.82 0.13 19.10
CA ILE A 31 13.46 -1.20 19.61
C ILE A 31 14.22 -2.24 18.79
N GLY A 32 14.96 -3.10 19.48
CA GLY A 32 15.80 -4.15 18.88
C GLY A 32 17.29 -3.86 19.04
N SER A 33 18.12 -4.52 18.22
CA SER A 33 19.58 -4.34 18.27
C SER A 33 20.17 -4.29 16.87
N SER A 34 21.14 -3.39 16.66
CA SER A 34 21.95 -3.37 15.45
C SER A 34 23.43 -3.31 15.81
N LYS A 35 24.26 -3.99 15.00
CA LYS A 35 25.73 -3.94 15.11
C LYS A 35 26.31 -2.64 14.50
N ASP A 36 25.50 -1.82 13.82
CA ASP A 36 25.94 -0.57 13.20
C ASP A 36 25.77 0.64 14.17
N PRO A 37 26.86 1.18 14.75
CA PRO A 37 26.80 2.27 15.72
C PRO A 37 26.29 3.58 15.11
N PHE A 38 26.33 3.73 13.77
CA PHE A 38 25.84 4.93 13.11
C PHE A 38 24.30 5.01 13.03
N LEU A 39 23.58 3.91 13.25
CA LEU A 39 22.11 3.91 13.25
C LEU A 39 21.52 4.55 14.52
N THR A 40 22.21 4.44 15.65
CA THR A 40 21.79 5.01 16.94
C THR A 40 22.36 6.41 17.18
N GLN A 41 23.48 6.76 16.55
CA GLN A 41 24.06 8.10 16.61
C GLN A 41 23.40 9.06 15.61
N VAL A 42 22.19 9.51 15.95
CA VAL A 42 21.42 10.53 15.21
C VAL A 42 21.27 11.79 16.06
N LEU A 43 21.21 12.96 15.40
CA LEU A 43 20.79 14.18 16.08
C LEU A 43 19.26 14.25 16.15
N GLU A 44 18.78 14.76 17.26
CA GLU A 44 17.36 15.00 17.51
C GLU A 44 16.88 16.26 16.77
N PHE A 45 15.60 16.27 16.46
CA PHE A 45 14.94 17.35 15.75
C PHE A 45 13.64 17.71 16.45
N ALA A 46 13.31 18.99 16.41
CA ALA A 46 11.97 19.47 16.67
C ALA A 46 11.32 19.99 15.38
N VAL A 47 9.99 20.01 15.36
CA VAL A 47 9.17 20.61 14.32
C VAL A 47 8.43 21.80 14.90
N VAL A 48 8.45 22.90 14.18
CA VAL A 48 7.77 24.13 14.56
C VAL A 48 6.58 24.38 13.64
N PHE A 49 5.41 24.66 14.22
CA PHE A 49 4.16 24.95 13.51
C PHE A 49 3.58 26.31 13.91
N GLY A 50 2.75 26.89 13.04
CA GLY A 50 2.02 28.14 13.35
C GLY A 50 0.80 27.96 14.26
N ASN A 51 0.26 26.74 14.35
CA ASN A 51 -0.90 26.40 15.17
C ASN A 51 -0.60 25.17 16.01
N GLU A 52 -1.34 25.00 17.11
CA GLU A 52 -1.28 23.79 17.92
C GLU A 52 -1.76 22.57 17.12
N LEU A 53 -1.10 21.43 17.31
CA LEU A 53 -1.51 20.15 16.72
C LEU A 53 -2.59 19.53 17.58
N ASP A 54 -3.51 18.82 16.91
CA ASP A 54 -4.57 18.09 17.60
C ASP A 54 -4.00 17.00 18.53
N ALA A 55 -4.65 16.79 19.68
CA ALA A 55 -4.22 15.82 20.67
C ALA A 55 -4.13 14.39 20.11
N GLU A 56 -4.97 14.02 19.14
CA GLU A 56 -4.90 12.70 18.50
C GLU A 56 -3.61 12.53 17.68
N VAL A 57 -3.07 13.61 17.11
CA VAL A 57 -1.77 13.58 16.42
C VAL A 57 -0.65 13.27 17.42
N LEU A 58 -0.69 13.88 18.59
CA LEU A 58 0.31 13.70 19.65
C LEU A 58 0.20 12.31 20.31
N SER A 59 -0.99 11.72 20.34
CA SER A 59 -1.20 10.37 20.85
C SER A 59 -0.72 9.26 19.90
N MET A 60 -0.39 9.59 18.65
CA MET A 60 -0.02 8.60 17.65
C MET A 60 1.45 8.16 17.81
N SER A 61 1.68 6.87 17.66
CA SER A 61 3.02 6.30 17.48
C SER A 61 3.19 5.75 16.07
N MET A 62 4.38 5.92 15.50
CA MET A 62 4.71 5.42 14.17
C MET A 62 5.90 4.46 14.24
N ASP A 63 5.76 3.29 13.63
CA ASP A 63 6.88 2.36 13.48
C ASP A 63 7.68 2.71 12.22
N LEU A 64 8.97 3.01 12.39
CA LEU A 64 9.91 3.26 11.32
C LEU A 64 10.83 2.05 11.13
N PHE A 65 10.74 1.40 9.98
CA PHE A 65 11.51 0.21 9.64
C PHE A 65 12.88 0.59 9.07
N ILE A 66 13.83 0.86 9.98
CA ILE A 66 15.19 1.32 9.62
C ILE A 66 16.09 0.17 9.16
N ALA A 67 16.08 -0.95 9.89
CA ALA A 67 16.89 -2.13 9.60
C ALA A 67 16.13 -3.42 9.94
N ARG A 68 16.59 -4.58 9.44
CA ARG A 68 15.94 -5.88 9.63
C ARG A 68 15.71 -6.24 11.10
N THR A 69 16.63 -5.86 11.98
CA THR A 69 16.62 -6.20 13.41
C THR A 69 16.31 -5.01 14.32
N MET A 70 15.89 -3.88 13.76
CA MET A 70 15.68 -2.64 14.50
C MET A 70 14.53 -1.81 13.91
N ILE A 71 13.53 -1.54 14.75
CA ILE A 71 12.39 -0.66 14.46
C ILE A 71 12.51 0.56 15.37
N THR A 72 12.35 1.76 14.82
CA THR A 72 12.33 2.99 15.62
C THR A 72 10.90 3.47 15.76
N LYS A 73 10.41 3.57 16.99
CA LYS A 73 9.12 4.21 17.28
C LYS A 73 9.29 5.72 17.33
N ALA A 74 8.62 6.43 16.43
CA ALA A 74 8.59 7.88 16.39
C ALA A 74 7.26 8.41 16.93
N SER A 75 7.32 9.48 17.72
CA SER A 75 6.15 10.23 18.20
C SER A 75 6.45 11.73 18.31
N LEU A 76 5.41 12.56 18.36
CA LEU A 76 5.53 14.00 18.53
C LEU A 76 5.15 14.38 19.96
N VAL A 77 6.06 15.06 20.65
CA VAL A 77 5.85 15.51 22.03
C VAL A 77 5.79 17.04 22.05
N PHE A 78 4.68 17.60 22.53
CA PHE A 78 4.55 19.04 22.69
C PHE A 78 5.52 19.56 23.75
N ARG A 79 6.36 20.54 23.38
CA ARG A 79 7.32 21.17 24.29
C ARG A 79 6.81 22.50 24.83
N GLY A 80 6.30 23.35 23.95
CA GLY A 80 5.81 24.67 24.31
C GLY A 80 5.69 25.62 23.14
N SER A 81 5.23 26.84 23.41
CA SER A 81 5.20 27.94 22.44
C SER A 81 6.49 28.74 22.48
N ILE A 82 6.98 29.16 21.32
CA ILE A 82 8.17 30.00 21.15
C ILE A 82 7.80 31.27 20.39
N ASP A 83 8.42 32.38 20.76
CA ASP A 83 8.36 33.64 20.03
C ASP A 83 9.68 33.87 19.30
N ILE A 84 9.65 33.92 17.97
CA ILE A 84 10.84 34.15 17.15
C ILE A 84 10.76 35.47 16.39
N THR A 85 11.91 36.12 16.21
CA THR A 85 12.03 37.32 15.39
C THR A 85 12.07 36.99 13.90
N GLU A 86 11.86 37.99 13.04
CA GLU A 86 11.99 37.82 11.59
C GLU A 86 13.39 37.36 11.15
N SER A 87 14.45 37.84 11.79
CA SER A 87 15.83 37.41 11.51
C SER A 87 16.11 35.96 11.91
N GLN A 88 15.56 35.52 13.05
CA GLN A 88 15.64 34.14 13.50
C GLN A 88 14.87 33.22 12.54
N LEU A 89 13.66 33.61 12.13
CA LEU A 89 12.87 32.89 11.15
C LEU A 89 13.60 32.72 9.82
N ALA A 90 14.26 33.77 9.31
CA ALA A 90 15.05 33.68 8.08
C ALA A 90 16.23 32.69 8.21
N SER A 91 16.87 32.65 9.37
CA SER A 91 17.96 31.71 9.66
C SER A 91 17.47 30.26 9.69
N LEU A 92 16.33 30.00 10.38
CA LEU A 92 15.71 28.68 10.41
C LEU A 92 15.26 28.20 9.03
N LYS A 93 14.69 29.09 8.20
CA LYS A 93 14.34 28.79 6.81
C LYS A 93 15.55 28.41 5.98
N SER A 94 16.64 29.17 6.11
CA SER A 94 17.90 28.88 5.42
C SER A 94 18.45 27.51 5.82
N PHE A 95 18.51 27.22 7.12
CA PHE A 95 18.92 25.92 7.63
C PHE A 95 18.03 24.78 7.11
N HIS A 96 16.71 24.94 7.20
CA HIS A 96 15.73 23.94 6.76
C HIS A 96 15.93 23.55 5.29
N VAL A 97 16.02 24.55 4.41
CA VAL A 97 16.19 24.34 2.97
C VAL A 97 17.54 23.67 2.68
N ARG A 98 18.63 24.09 3.34
CA ARG A 98 19.95 23.47 3.19
C ARG A 98 20.00 22.03 3.67
N LEU A 99 19.25 21.68 4.72
CA LEU A 99 19.16 20.32 5.21
C LEU A 99 18.35 19.44 4.25
N MET A 100 17.15 19.89 3.89
CA MET A 100 16.20 19.12 3.08
C MET A 100 16.65 18.99 1.62
N SER A 101 17.38 19.96 1.06
CA SER A 101 17.99 19.84 -0.27
C SER A 101 18.96 18.67 -0.36
N ILE A 102 19.71 18.38 0.71
CA ILE A 102 20.64 17.25 0.76
C ILE A 102 19.92 15.93 1.06
N VAL A 103 18.91 15.93 1.94
CA VAL A 103 18.14 14.72 2.29
C VAL A 103 17.32 14.22 1.11
N LEU A 104 16.68 15.14 0.37
CA LEU A 104 15.85 14.84 -0.79
C LEU A 104 16.62 14.87 -2.11
N ASP A 105 17.88 15.32 -2.08
CA ASP A 105 18.77 15.45 -3.24
C ASP A 105 18.21 16.38 -4.34
N VAL A 106 17.69 17.55 -3.94
CA VAL A 106 17.11 18.59 -4.81
C VAL A 106 17.93 19.87 -4.73
N ASP A 107 18.44 20.38 -5.86
CA ASP A 107 19.22 21.63 -5.86
C ASP A 107 18.29 22.85 -5.77
N VAL A 108 18.29 23.51 -4.62
CA VAL A 108 17.49 24.69 -4.33
C VAL A 108 18.29 25.69 -3.50
N GLU A 109 18.04 26.98 -3.77
CA GLU A 109 18.63 28.06 -3.00
C GLU A 109 17.62 28.65 -2.01
N PRO A 110 17.98 28.85 -0.72
CA PRO A 110 17.04 29.35 0.28
C PRO A 110 16.44 30.71 -0.03
N SER A 111 17.15 31.58 -0.75
CA SER A 111 16.69 32.94 -1.08
C SER A 111 15.64 32.98 -2.19
N THR A 112 15.62 31.99 -3.08
CA THR A 112 14.76 31.97 -4.27
C THR A 112 13.64 30.95 -4.19
N THR A 113 13.62 30.11 -3.15
CA THR A 113 12.66 29.02 -3.05
C THR A 113 11.21 29.51 -2.82
N PRO A 114 10.21 28.93 -3.50
CA PRO A 114 8.81 29.21 -3.23
C PRO A 114 8.38 28.60 -1.89
N TRP A 115 7.62 29.38 -1.12
CA TRP A 115 7.03 28.96 0.14
C TRP A 115 5.53 28.78 -0.04
N ASP A 116 5.00 27.65 0.41
CA ASP A 116 3.58 27.32 0.35
C ASP A 116 2.94 27.46 1.74
N PRO A 117 1.99 28.39 1.94
CA PRO A 117 1.25 28.53 3.20
C PRO A 117 0.50 27.27 3.62
N SER A 118 0.18 26.35 2.69
CA SER A 118 -0.51 25.10 2.98
C SER A 118 0.34 24.12 3.80
N LYS A 119 1.67 24.20 3.63
CA LYS A 119 2.69 23.41 4.32
C LYS A 119 3.63 24.31 5.11
N ALA A 120 3.11 25.00 6.13
CA ALA A 120 3.88 25.88 6.98
C ALA A 120 4.40 25.16 8.23
N TYR A 121 5.56 24.51 8.10
CA TYR A 121 6.33 23.95 9.22
C TYR A 121 7.83 24.03 8.94
N LEU A 122 8.66 23.99 9.99
CA LEU A 122 10.12 23.97 9.86
C LEU A 122 10.72 22.96 10.83
N PHE A 123 11.69 22.18 10.34
CA PHE A 123 12.58 21.37 11.17
C PHE A 123 13.70 22.21 11.76
N VAL A 124 13.92 22.06 13.06
CA VAL A 124 14.97 22.74 13.80
C VAL A 124 15.83 21.71 14.56
N PRO A 125 17.15 21.88 14.62
CA PRO A 125 18.01 21.01 15.41
C PRO A 125 17.89 21.36 16.89
N VAL A 126 17.87 20.35 17.76
CA VAL A 126 17.77 20.54 19.21
C VAL A 126 19.02 20.02 19.93
N VAL A 127 19.39 20.68 21.02
CA VAL A 127 20.45 20.29 21.95
C VAL A 127 19.79 19.47 23.05
N GLY A 128 20.29 18.28 23.37
CA GLY A 128 19.70 17.35 24.35
C GLY A 128 19.72 17.81 25.82
N ASP A 129 19.94 19.10 26.08
CA ASP A 129 19.88 19.68 27.42
C ASP A 129 18.43 20.06 27.73
N ASN A 130 17.85 19.43 28.76
CA ASN A 130 16.49 19.71 29.27
C ASN A 130 16.41 21.11 29.90
N SER A 131 16.41 22.14 29.06
CA SER A 131 16.23 23.52 29.49
C SER A 131 14.74 23.80 29.75
N VAL A 132 14.42 24.75 30.62
CA VAL A 132 13.02 25.10 30.91
C VAL A 132 12.41 25.96 29.78
N ASP A 133 13.24 26.51 28.89
CA ASP A 133 12.84 27.45 27.84
C ASP A 133 13.04 26.81 26.45
N PRO A 134 11.97 26.43 25.74
CA PRO A 134 12.07 25.73 24.45
C PRO A 134 12.91 26.48 23.41
N LEU A 135 12.99 27.82 23.48
CA LEU A 135 13.78 28.61 22.55
C LEU A 135 15.30 28.39 22.71
N LYS A 136 15.75 28.00 23.91
CA LYS A 136 17.15 27.71 24.22
C LYS A 136 17.56 26.28 23.88
N GLU A 137 16.60 25.40 23.64
CA GLU A 137 16.86 24.03 23.18
C GLU A 137 17.26 23.99 21.70
N ILE A 138 16.87 24.99 20.91
CA ILE A 138 17.28 25.10 19.51
C ILE A 138 18.79 25.35 19.41
N ASP A 139 19.50 24.52 18.64
CA ASP A 139 20.93 24.67 18.37
C ASP A 139 21.19 25.81 17.37
N TRP A 140 21.13 27.05 17.86
CA TRP A 140 21.38 28.26 17.07
C TRP A 140 22.79 28.31 16.48
N ASP A 141 23.78 27.77 17.19
CA ASP A 141 25.17 27.73 16.72
C ASP A 141 25.30 26.84 15.47
N LEU A 142 24.65 25.68 15.47
CA LEU A 142 24.60 24.79 14.31
C LEU A 142 23.83 25.41 13.14
N VAL A 143 22.69 26.05 13.43
CA VAL A 143 21.88 26.78 12.43
C VAL A 143 22.73 27.85 11.75
N GLU A 144 23.39 28.73 12.51
CA GLU A 144 24.21 29.79 11.94
C GLU A 144 25.42 29.24 11.17
N LYS A 145 26.09 28.22 11.70
CA LYS A 145 27.26 27.60 11.06
C LYS A 145 26.91 26.99 9.70
N ILE A 146 25.75 26.35 9.58
CA ILE A 146 25.29 25.75 8.33
C ILE A 146 24.77 26.81 7.37
N SER A 147 24.07 27.83 7.84
CA SER A 147 23.50 28.87 6.97
C SER A 147 24.55 29.83 6.40
N LYS A 148 25.63 30.14 7.15
CA LYS A 148 26.63 31.15 6.78
C LYS A 148 27.92 30.57 6.16
N THR A 149 28.04 29.26 5.99
CA THR A 149 29.27 28.64 5.45
C THR A 149 29.45 28.90 3.95
N ASP A 150 30.68 29.26 3.56
CA ASP A 150 31.07 29.45 2.16
C ASP A 150 31.14 28.13 1.37
N ALA A 151 31.08 26.97 2.05
CA ALA A 151 31.09 25.67 1.41
C ALA A 151 29.95 25.50 0.38
N TRP A 152 28.80 26.15 0.60
CA TRP A 152 27.65 26.12 -0.32
C TRP A 152 27.89 26.82 -1.66
N ASN A 153 28.94 27.63 -1.77
CA ASN A 153 29.37 28.22 -3.04
C ASN A 153 29.99 27.17 -3.97
N ASN A 154 30.43 26.03 -3.44
CA ASN A 154 30.90 24.89 -4.23
C ASN A 154 29.71 24.04 -4.68
N PRO A 155 29.45 23.90 -6.00
CA PRO A 155 28.35 23.08 -6.50
C PRO A 155 28.40 21.62 -6.04
N LEU A 156 29.59 21.07 -5.76
CA LEU A 156 29.77 19.70 -5.24
C LEU A 156 29.24 19.53 -3.81
N GLN A 157 29.08 20.62 -3.06
CA GLN A 157 28.56 20.61 -1.69
C GLN A 157 27.05 20.82 -1.61
N ARG A 158 26.40 21.15 -2.72
CA ARG A 158 24.94 21.22 -2.83
C ARG A 158 24.33 19.85 -3.11
N ALA A 159 23.04 19.76 -3.41
CA ALA A 159 22.41 18.54 -3.92
C ALA A 159 23.13 18.03 -5.17
N ARG A 160 23.03 16.72 -5.49
CA ARG A 160 23.93 16.09 -6.47
C ARG A 160 24.03 16.91 -7.75
N PRO A 161 25.22 17.44 -8.09
CA PRO A 161 25.40 18.05 -9.38
C PRO A 161 25.33 16.97 -10.44
N ASP A 162 24.75 17.28 -11.60
CA ASP A 162 24.87 16.45 -12.80
C ASP A 162 26.34 16.46 -13.27
N VAL A 163 27.16 15.61 -12.67
CA VAL A 163 28.60 15.51 -12.95
C VAL A 163 28.79 14.69 -14.23
N TYR A 164 28.84 15.37 -15.39
CA TYR A 164 29.28 14.74 -16.64
C TYR A 164 30.80 14.57 -16.64
N LEU A 165 31.26 13.36 -16.30
CA LEU A 165 32.66 12.98 -16.50
C LEU A 165 32.90 12.90 -18.01
N GLY A 166 33.53 13.92 -18.60
CA GLY A 166 33.92 13.98 -20.02
C GLY A 166 34.89 12.87 -20.48
N THR A 167 34.96 11.75 -19.77
CA THR A 167 35.65 10.54 -20.19
C THR A 167 34.78 9.80 -21.20
N ASN A 168 35.27 9.64 -22.44
CA ASN A 168 34.75 8.67 -23.39
C ASN A 168 34.92 7.26 -22.78
N GLU A 169 33.95 6.78 -21.99
CA GLU A 169 34.00 5.45 -21.36
C GLU A 169 34.07 4.32 -22.40
N ARG A 170 33.70 4.61 -23.65
CA ARG A 170 33.86 3.71 -24.80
C ARG A 170 35.32 3.37 -25.15
N THR A 171 36.28 4.19 -24.75
CA THR A 171 37.71 3.98 -25.06
C THR A 171 38.51 3.33 -23.93
N LEU A 172 37.96 3.19 -22.72
CA LEU A 172 38.68 2.69 -21.54
C LEU A 172 38.18 1.35 -20.98
N GLY A 173 37.37 0.59 -21.75
CA GLY A 173 37.13 -0.82 -21.45
C GLY A 173 36.33 -1.12 -20.17
N GLY A 174 35.49 -0.19 -19.71
CA GLY A 174 34.63 -0.40 -18.54
C GLY A 174 33.70 -1.62 -18.65
N ASP A 175 33.61 -2.37 -17.56
CA ASP A 175 32.97 -3.68 -17.44
C ASP A 175 31.44 -3.64 -17.74
N ARG A 176 30.96 -4.55 -18.60
CA ARG A 176 29.60 -4.59 -19.16
C ARG A 176 28.47 -4.89 -18.15
N ARG A 177 28.76 -5.07 -16.87
CA ARG A 177 27.78 -5.56 -15.87
C ARG A 177 27.06 -4.49 -15.05
N GLU A 178 27.31 -3.20 -15.29
CA GLU A 178 26.46 -2.12 -14.73
C GLU A 178 25.27 -1.77 -15.65
N TYR A 179 25.11 -2.50 -16.77
CA TYR A 179 23.96 -2.39 -17.67
C TYR A 179 23.20 -3.72 -17.72
N GLY A 180 22.36 -3.96 -16.72
CA GLY A 180 21.35 -5.00 -16.77
C GLY A 180 20.17 -4.56 -17.62
N PHE A 181 20.00 -5.24 -18.76
CA PHE A 181 18.82 -5.31 -19.63
C PHE A 181 18.54 -4.17 -20.63
N GLY A 182 18.99 -4.40 -21.85
CA GLY A 182 18.43 -3.82 -23.07
C GLY A 182 18.81 -4.67 -24.27
N LYS A 183 17.99 -5.68 -24.60
CA LYS A 183 18.08 -6.45 -25.86
C LYS A 183 18.16 -5.47 -27.04
N LEU A 184 19.21 -5.60 -27.83
CA LEU A 184 19.35 -5.01 -29.17
C LEU A 184 18.11 -5.33 -30.02
N ARG A 185 17.18 -4.37 -30.16
CA ARG A 185 16.35 -4.29 -31.37
C ARG A 185 17.20 -3.63 -32.44
N HIS A 186 17.58 -4.41 -33.44
CA HIS A 186 18.14 -3.87 -34.67
C HIS A 186 17.04 -3.12 -35.42
N GLY A 187 17.30 -1.86 -35.78
CA GLY A 187 16.53 -1.15 -36.80
C GLY A 187 15.92 0.17 -36.32
N MET A 188 16.28 1.22 -37.07
CA MET A 188 15.72 2.58 -37.08
C MET A 188 16.34 3.59 -36.11
N ALA A 189 17.22 4.39 -36.72
CA ALA A 189 17.64 5.70 -36.27
C ALA A 189 16.45 6.69 -36.24
N PHE A 190 16.66 7.77 -35.47
CA PHE A 190 15.83 8.96 -35.20
C PHE A 190 15.11 9.00 -33.85
N GLY A 191 15.57 9.92 -32.98
CA GLY A 191 14.98 10.27 -31.68
C GLY A 191 15.61 9.55 -30.49
N GLN A 192 16.70 10.10 -29.92
CA GLN A 192 17.25 9.59 -28.65
C GLN A 192 16.34 10.04 -27.49
N LYS A 193 15.61 9.12 -26.87
CA LYS A 193 14.90 9.33 -25.60
C LYS A 193 15.87 9.17 -24.42
N SER A 194 15.68 9.99 -23.37
CA SER A 194 16.36 9.94 -22.06
C SER A 194 16.13 8.60 -21.35
N HIS A 195 17.07 8.19 -20.50
CA HIS A 195 16.92 7.04 -19.61
C HIS A 195 16.59 7.59 -18.20
N PRO A 196 15.65 7.00 -17.43
CA PRO A 196 15.23 7.53 -16.12
C PRO A 196 16.32 7.55 -15.04
N THR A 197 17.48 6.96 -15.31
CA THR A 197 18.67 6.98 -14.43
C THR A 197 19.79 7.90 -14.94
N TYR A 198 19.74 8.28 -16.22
CA TYR A 198 20.77 9.05 -16.90
C TYR A 198 20.04 9.94 -17.91
N GLY A 199 19.90 11.23 -17.59
CA GLY A 199 19.16 12.21 -18.38
C GLY A 199 19.60 12.33 -19.85
N ILE A 200 19.13 13.38 -20.53
CA ILE A 200 19.34 13.61 -21.97
C ILE A 200 20.78 13.31 -22.38
N ARG A 201 20.95 12.39 -23.35
CA ARG A 201 22.23 12.22 -24.04
C ARG A 201 22.62 13.56 -24.67
N GLY A 202 23.65 14.20 -24.12
CA GLY A 202 24.29 15.36 -24.75
C GLY A 202 23.92 16.74 -24.20
N ALA A 203 23.32 16.86 -23.01
CA ALA A 203 23.32 18.14 -22.31
C ALA A 203 24.74 18.49 -21.86
N VAL A 204 25.31 19.56 -22.42
CA VAL A 204 26.66 20.05 -22.11
C VAL A 204 26.63 20.72 -20.75
N ALA A 205 27.30 20.14 -19.75
CA ALA A 205 27.57 20.83 -18.49
C ALA A 205 28.46 22.06 -18.77
N GLN A 206 28.16 23.20 -18.13
CA GLN A 206 28.97 24.43 -18.27
C GLN A 206 30.38 24.32 -17.66
N PHE A 207 30.72 23.20 -17.03
CA PHE A 207 32.01 22.98 -16.36
C PHE A 207 32.61 21.63 -16.74
N ASP A 208 33.85 21.69 -17.22
CA ASP A 208 34.66 20.55 -17.63
C ASP A 208 35.36 19.95 -16.39
N ILE A 209 34.85 18.83 -15.88
CA ILE A 209 35.39 18.13 -14.69
C ILE A 209 36.81 17.60 -14.92
N VAL A 210 37.24 17.44 -16.19
CA VAL A 210 38.62 17.04 -16.51
C VAL A 210 39.62 18.16 -16.16
N LYS A 211 39.13 19.40 -15.92
CA LYS A 211 39.86 20.50 -15.27
C LYS A 211 39.50 20.67 -13.79
N ALA A 212 39.28 19.58 -13.04
CA ALA A 212 39.15 19.64 -11.57
C ALA A 212 40.37 20.27 -10.87
N SER A 213 41.49 20.49 -11.57
CA SER A 213 42.58 21.36 -11.13
C SER A 213 42.16 22.83 -10.87
N GLY A 214 41.02 23.28 -11.41
CA GLY A 214 40.41 24.59 -11.12
C GLY A 214 39.27 24.59 -10.10
N LEU A 215 38.77 23.42 -9.69
CA LEU A 215 37.75 23.24 -8.63
C LEU A 215 38.38 22.89 -7.27
N VAL A 216 39.60 22.34 -7.29
CA VAL A 216 40.48 22.34 -6.12
C VAL A 216 41.00 23.78 -5.98
N PRO A 217 40.90 24.42 -4.80
CA PRO A 217 41.44 25.76 -4.61
C PRO A 217 42.87 25.85 -5.14
N ASN A 218 43.22 26.98 -5.75
CA ASN A 218 44.58 27.23 -6.22
C ASN A 218 45.53 27.04 -5.02
N ARG A 219 46.21 25.87 -4.95
CA ARG A 219 46.96 25.41 -3.77
C ARG A 219 48.06 26.38 -3.35
N ASN A 220 48.39 27.35 -4.21
CA ASN A 220 49.29 28.48 -3.97
C ASN A 220 48.79 29.48 -2.91
N ALA A 221 47.51 29.46 -2.50
CA ALA A 221 46.99 30.29 -1.42
C ALA A 221 47.18 29.69 -0.02
N ILE A 222 47.52 28.40 0.07
CA ILE A 222 47.91 27.75 1.31
C ILE A 222 49.43 27.88 1.35
N GLU A 223 49.96 28.89 2.06
CA GLU A 223 51.39 29.04 2.26
C GLU A 223 51.98 27.73 2.79
N ILE A 224 52.64 26.99 1.89
CA ILE A 224 53.40 25.79 2.23
C ILE A 224 54.63 26.30 2.98
N GLY A 225 54.51 26.38 4.30
CA GLY A 225 55.64 26.29 5.19
C GLY A 225 56.29 24.93 4.95
N ASN A 226 57.30 24.91 4.07
CA ASN A 226 58.21 23.79 3.92
C ASN A 226 58.69 23.39 5.32
N HIS A 227 58.41 22.15 5.71
CA HIS A 227 58.53 21.57 7.07
C HIS A 227 57.34 21.78 8.01
N LEU A 228 56.15 21.28 7.64
CA LEU A 228 55.19 20.83 8.66
C LEU A 228 55.51 19.38 9.04
N ASP A 229 56.06 19.22 10.23
CA ASP A 229 56.05 17.96 10.98
C ASP A 229 54.61 17.46 11.03
N LEU A 230 54.28 16.50 10.16
CA LEU A 230 53.02 15.74 10.15
C LEU A 230 52.93 14.96 11.47
N THR A 231 52.54 15.65 12.52
CA THR A 231 52.26 15.14 13.86
C THR A 231 51.05 14.19 13.80
N LYS A 232 51.21 13.01 13.20
CA LYS A 232 50.39 11.77 13.23
C LYS A 232 48.84 11.84 13.24
N ARG A 233 48.18 13.00 13.19
CA ARG A 233 46.74 13.14 13.49
C ARG A 233 45.96 14.11 12.59
N LYS A 234 46.58 14.73 11.57
CA LYS A 234 45.89 15.62 10.60
C LYS A 234 45.97 15.09 9.18
N LEU A 235 44.87 15.22 8.42
CA LEU A 235 44.72 14.79 7.03
C LEU A 235 44.64 15.97 6.07
N MET A 236 45.18 15.78 4.86
CA MET A 236 45.09 16.74 3.77
C MET A 236 43.82 16.48 2.97
N MET A 237 42.80 17.30 3.17
CA MET A 237 41.56 17.25 2.39
C MET A 237 41.71 18.07 1.09
N ALA A 238 40.68 18.05 0.23
CA ALA A 238 40.71 18.81 -1.02
C ALA A 238 40.75 20.34 -0.81
N ASP A 239 40.16 20.84 0.27
CA ASP A 239 39.98 22.26 0.57
C ASP A 239 40.53 22.70 1.94
N SER A 240 40.95 21.76 2.80
CA SER A 240 41.18 22.01 4.22
C SER A 240 42.15 21.01 4.86
N PHE A 241 42.57 21.33 6.09
CA PHE A 241 43.30 20.42 6.98
C PHE A 241 42.38 20.04 8.13
N ILE A 242 42.17 18.74 8.37
CA ILE A 242 41.25 18.28 9.43
C ILE A 242 41.93 17.26 10.34
N GLY A 243 41.61 17.31 11.63
CA GLY A 243 41.99 16.26 12.57
C GLY A 243 41.21 14.97 12.29
N VAL A 244 41.83 13.80 12.49
CA VAL A 244 41.13 12.52 12.26
C VAL A 244 39.90 12.36 13.16
N GLU A 245 39.99 12.81 14.40
CA GLU A 245 38.91 12.74 15.39
C GLU A 245 37.68 13.55 14.96
N ASP A 246 37.87 14.67 14.27
CA ASP A 246 36.80 15.56 13.79
C ASP A 246 36.15 15.08 12.48
N LEU A 247 36.80 14.13 11.78
CA LEU A 247 36.38 13.60 10.49
C LEU A 247 35.48 12.36 10.61
N VAL A 248 35.68 11.52 11.63
CA VAL A 248 34.86 10.31 11.83
C VAL A 248 33.39 10.69 12.07
N GLY A 249 32.47 10.04 11.37
CA GLY A 249 31.04 10.34 11.42
C GLY A 249 30.59 11.54 10.58
N ARG A 250 31.52 12.30 9.95
CA ARG A 250 31.20 13.34 8.96
C ARG A 250 30.79 12.74 7.61
N ILE A 251 30.26 13.60 6.74
CA ILE A 251 30.05 13.29 5.33
C ILE A 251 31.21 13.92 4.53
N VAL A 252 31.71 13.17 3.55
CA VAL A 252 32.67 13.68 2.57
C VAL A 252 32.10 13.55 1.16
N THR A 253 32.34 14.56 0.33
CA THR A 253 32.02 14.52 -1.10
C THR A 253 33.27 14.23 -1.90
N ALA A 254 33.23 13.17 -2.70
CA ALA A 254 34.32 12.82 -3.60
C ALA A 254 34.36 13.76 -4.82
N ALA A 255 35.43 14.54 -4.96
CA ALA A 255 35.59 15.54 -6.03
C ALA A 255 35.47 14.95 -7.44
N HIS A 256 35.95 13.72 -7.63
CA HIS A 256 35.99 13.04 -8.93
C HIS A 256 34.65 12.41 -9.36
N SER A 257 33.64 12.37 -8.48
CA SER A 257 32.35 11.72 -8.81
C SER A 257 31.12 12.46 -8.28
N GLY A 258 31.29 13.45 -7.41
CA GLY A 258 30.18 14.09 -6.70
C GLY A 258 29.46 13.19 -5.68
N LYS A 259 29.90 11.93 -5.51
CA LYS A 259 29.27 10.99 -4.57
C LYS A 259 29.61 11.34 -3.12
N ARG A 260 28.64 11.17 -2.23
CA ARG A 260 28.75 11.43 -0.79
C ARG A 260 28.96 10.14 -0.01
N PHE A 261 29.84 10.18 0.99
CA PHE A 261 30.17 9.05 1.84
C PHE A 261 30.18 9.46 3.31
N TYR A 262 29.58 8.64 4.18
CA TYR A 262 29.80 8.71 5.62
C TYR A 262 31.18 8.16 5.94
N VAL A 263 31.97 8.91 6.71
CA VAL A 263 33.28 8.46 7.17
C VAL A 263 33.10 7.49 8.34
N ASP A 264 33.38 6.21 8.11
CA ASP A 264 33.35 5.16 9.12
C ASP A 264 34.60 5.23 10.00
N SER A 265 35.78 5.24 9.36
CA SER A 265 37.07 5.24 10.04
C SER A 265 38.19 5.68 9.09
N VAL A 266 39.35 6.04 9.66
CA VAL A 266 40.58 6.31 8.89
C VAL A 266 41.51 5.11 9.03
N ARG A 267 41.98 4.57 7.90
CA ARG A 267 42.80 3.36 7.83
C ARG A 267 44.27 3.71 7.75
N TYR A 268 44.94 3.72 8.90
CA TYR A 268 46.38 3.98 9.01
C TYR A 268 47.26 2.92 8.37
N ASP A 269 46.71 1.73 8.13
CA ASP A 269 47.36 0.60 7.47
C ASP A 269 47.26 0.65 5.93
N MET A 270 46.51 1.59 5.37
CA MET A 270 46.29 1.72 3.93
C MET A 270 46.62 3.13 3.44
N THR A 271 47.44 3.21 2.40
CA THR A 271 47.81 4.42 1.66
C THR A 271 47.40 4.26 0.19
N ALA A 272 47.58 5.32 -0.61
CA ALA A 272 47.23 5.26 -2.02
C ALA A 272 48.16 4.34 -2.85
N GLU A 273 49.27 3.87 -2.27
CA GLU A 273 50.21 2.94 -2.91
C GLU A 273 49.82 1.46 -2.69
N ASN A 274 48.90 1.18 -1.77
CA ASN A 274 48.37 -0.17 -1.60
C ASN A 274 47.64 -0.65 -2.88
N SER A 275 47.60 -1.97 -3.06
CA SER A 275 46.95 -2.62 -4.18
C SER A 275 45.44 -2.33 -4.24
N PHE A 276 44.93 -2.02 -5.43
CA PHE A 276 43.51 -1.78 -5.62
C PHE A 276 42.70 -3.10 -5.50
N PRO A 277 41.50 -3.10 -4.88
CA PRO A 277 40.72 -4.32 -4.66
C PRO A 277 40.36 -5.04 -5.96
N ARG A 278 40.49 -6.38 -5.99
CA ARG A 278 40.03 -7.21 -7.11
C ARG A 278 38.52 -7.43 -7.02
N LYS A 279 37.85 -7.48 -8.18
CA LYS A 279 36.46 -7.94 -8.26
C LYS A 279 36.40 -9.42 -7.86
N GLU A 280 35.54 -9.78 -6.91
CA GLU A 280 35.34 -11.18 -6.49
C GLU A 280 35.05 -12.07 -7.71
N GLY A 281 35.80 -13.17 -7.86
CA GLY A 281 35.68 -14.10 -8.99
C GLY A 281 36.51 -13.77 -10.24
N TYR A 282 37.29 -12.69 -10.26
CA TYR A 282 38.19 -12.36 -11.37
C TYR A 282 39.60 -12.92 -11.16
N LEU A 283 40.01 -13.88 -12.01
CA LEU A 283 41.32 -14.57 -11.97
C LEU A 283 42.38 -13.94 -12.89
N GLY A 284 42.09 -12.80 -13.55
CA GLY A 284 43.03 -12.09 -14.43
C GLY A 284 44.03 -11.18 -13.70
N PRO A 285 44.94 -10.51 -14.43
CA PRO A 285 45.83 -9.49 -13.85
C PRO A 285 45.01 -8.36 -13.21
N LEU A 286 45.56 -7.70 -12.19
CA LEU A 286 44.97 -6.50 -11.62
C LEU A 286 44.76 -5.45 -12.73
N GLU A 287 43.52 -4.97 -12.92
CA GLU A 287 43.22 -3.88 -13.86
C GLU A 287 43.96 -2.59 -13.45
N TYR A 288 44.20 -2.41 -12.14
CA TYR A 288 44.98 -1.31 -11.58
C TYR A 288 45.92 -1.81 -10.47
N SER A 289 47.19 -1.41 -10.52
CA SER A 289 48.22 -1.84 -9.56
C SER A 289 48.09 -1.21 -8.17
N SER A 290 47.59 0.02 -8.07
CA SER A 290 47.38 0.74 -6.80
C SER A 290 46.19 1.70 -6.88
N TYR A 291 45.75 2.24 -5.74
CA TYR A 291 44.75 3.33 -5.72
C TYR A 291 45.24 4.56 -6.50
N ALA A 292 46.51 4.94 -6.36
CA ALA A 292 47.10 6.04 -7.14
C ALA A 292 47.05 5.76 -8.65
N ASP A 293 47.32 4.53 -9.06
CA ASP A 293 47.23 4.14 -10.48
C ASP A 293 45.79 4.15 -10.99
N TYR A 294 44.83 3.72 -10.17
CA TYR A 294 43.40 3.80 -10.49
C TYR A 294 42.96 5.23 -10.76
N TYR A 295 43.25 6.16 -9.83
CA TYR A 295 42.84 7.56 -9.99
C TYR A 295 43.56 8.26 -11.16
N ARG A 296 44.82 7.92 -11.41
CA ARG A 296 45.57 8.43 -12.56
C ARG A 296 45.02 7.91 -13.89
N GLN A 297 44.77 6.60 -14.00
CA GLN A 297 44.35 5.98 -15.26
C GLN A 297 42.87 6.24 -15.58
N LYS A 298 41.99 6.17 -14.57
CA LYS A 298 40.54 6.33 -14.77
C LYS A 298 40.09 7.78 -14.80
N TYR A 299 40.65 8.63 -13.94
CA TYR A 299 40.21 10.02 -13.76
C TYR A 299 41.25 11.06 -14.19
N GLY A 300 42.46 10.65 -14.58
CA GLY A 300 43.54 11.58 -14.94
C GLY A 300 44.13 12.35 -13.74
N VAL A 301 43.85 11.91 -12.51
CA VAL A 301 44.24 12.63 -11.29
C VAL A 301 45.53 12.07 -10.71
N GLU A 302 46.57 12.91 -10.62
CA GLU A 302 47.81 12.56 -9.93
C GLU A 302 47.77 12.97 -8.46
N LEU A 303 47.80 11.97 -7.58
CA LEU A 303 47.81 12.14 -6.13
C LEU A 303 49.16 12.68 -5.64
N ILE A 304 49.16 13.74 -4.82
CA ILE A 304 50.39 14.33 -4.26
C ILE A 304 50.74 13.65 -2.94
N TYR A 305 49.73 13.37 -2.11
CA TYR A 305 49.91 12.84 -0.76
C TYR A 305 49.68 11.32 -0.73
N LYS A 306 50.40 10.57 -1.57
CA LYS A 306 50.19 9.12 -1.74
C LYS A 306 50.36 8.30 -0.46
N GLN A 307 51.17 8.79 0.48
CA GLN A 307 51.49 8.13 1.76
C GLN A 307 50.49 8.43 2.88
N GLN A 308 49.55 9.36 2.69
CA GLN A 308 48.55 9.64 3.71
C GLN A 308 47.55 8.47 3.82
N PRO A 309 46.97 8.23 5.01
CA PRO A 309 46.08 7.10 5.19
C PRO A 309 44.72 7.31 4.50
N LEU A 310 44.12 6.22 4.02
CA LEU A 310 42.86 6.27 3.29
C LEU A 310 41.65 6.37 4.23
N ILE A 311 40.59 7.04 3.74
CA ILE A 311 39.30 7.12 4.42
C ILE A 311 38.48 5.89 4.07
N ARG A 312 37.99 5.16 5.08
CA ARG A 312 36.96 4.13 4.88
C ARG A 312 35.60 4.81 4.94
N GLY A 313 34.96 4.91 3.78
CA GLY A 313 33.65 5.52 3.61
C GLY A 313 32.55 4.49 3.35
N ARG A 314 31.34 4.82 3.80
CA ARG A 314 30.09 4.12 3.44
C ARG A 314 29.23 5.05 2.60
N GLY A 315 28.64 4.57 1.51
CA GLY A 315 27.81 5.42 0.65
C GLY A 315 26.65 6.05 1.42
N VAL A 316 26.38 7.34 1.21
CA VAL A 316 25.16 7.98 1.73
C VAL A 316 23.99 7.52 0.86
N SER A 317 23.10 6.69 1.42
CA SER A 317 21.90 6.25 0.71
C SER A 317 20.89 7.37 0.56
N TYR A 318 20.08 7.31 -0.50
CA TYR A 318 18.91 8.16 -0.66
C TYR A 318 17.93 7.98 0.50
N CYS A 319 17.09 9.00 0.71
CA CYS A 319 15.98 8.90 1.65
C CYS A 319 15.07 7.72 1.26
N LYS A 320 14.83 6.83 2.23
CA LYS A 320 14.03 5.62 2.05
C LYS A 320 12.64 5.81 2.66
N ASN A 321 11.63 5.14 2.10
CA ASN A 321 10.34 4.98 2.76
C ASN A 321 10.52 4.06 3.99
N LEU A 322 10.33 4.60 5.19
CA LEU A 322 10.48 3.88 6.46
C LEU A 322 9.13 3.43 7.05
N LEU A 323 7.99 3.76 6.43
CA LEU A 323 6.66 3.38 6.92
C LEU A 323 6.23 1.96 6.53
N SER A 324 6.97 1.33 5.61
CA SER A 324 6.64 0.01 5.06
C SER A 324 7.52 -1.07 5.70
N PRO A 325 6.92 -2.16 6.23
CA PRO A 325 7.64 -3.26 6.85
C PRO A 325 8.36 -4.11 5.80
N ARG A 326 9.56 -3.67 5.39
CA ARG A 326 10.37 -4.38 4.38
C ARG A 326 10.90 -5.73 4.86
N PHE A 327 10.77 -6.03 6.15
CA PHE A 327 11.51 -7.09 6.84
C PHE A 327 10.65 -8.02 7.70
N GLU A 328 9.37 -7.71 7.92
CA GLU A 328 8.52 -8.47 8.88
C GLU A 328 8.08 -9.84 8.37
N HIS A 329 8.13 -10.11 7.06
CA HIS A 329 7.63 -11.37 6.49
C HIS A 329 8.70 -12.42 6.21
N SER A 330 9.96 -12.15 6.52
CA SER A 330 10.94 -13.23 6.62
C SER A 330 10.83 -13.82 8.02
N GLU A 331 9.98 -14.84 8.19
CA GLU A 331 10.05 -15.70 9.35
C GLU A 331 11.52 -16.07 9.59
N ALA A 332 11.99 -15.84 10.81
CA ALA A 332 13.31 -16.29 11.21
C ALA A 332 13.30 -17.81 11.12
N ASN A 333 13.77 -18.37 10.01
CA ASN A 333 14.21 -19.75 9.98
C ASN A 333 15.28 -19.88 11.05
N GLU A 334 14.91 -20.47 12.19
CA GLU A 334 15.81 -20.87 13.29
C GLU A 334 16.82 -21.88 12.73
N GLY A 335 17.85 -21.39 12.05
CA GLY A 335 18.81 -22.24 11.34
C GLY A 335 19.65 -21.50 10.31
N GLU A 336 19.17 -20.38 9.75
CA GLU A 336 20.04 -19.51 8.96
C GLU A 336 20.88 -18.67 9.92
N SER A 337 22.15 -19.06 10.05
CA SER A 337 23.20 -18.33 10.76
C SER A 337 23.02 -16.81 10.61
N GLU A 338 23.21 -16.07 11.71
CA GLU A 338 23.33 -14.59 11.77
C GLU A 338 24.35 -13.97 10.78
N GLU A 339 24.99 -14.80 9.94
CA GLU A 339 25.99 -14.48 8.93
C GLU A 339 25.41 -14.18 7.53
N ALA A 340 24.09 -14.08 7.36
CA ALA A 340 23.54 -13.25 6.28
C ALA A 340 23.80 -11.76 6.59
N LEU A 341 25.09 -11.43 6.71
CA LEU A 341 25.63 -10.11 6.93
C LEU A 341 25.03 -9.21 5.86
N ASP A 342 24.32 -8.18 6.31
CA ASP A 342 23.99 -7.00 5.54
C ASP A 342 25.31 -6.53 4.90
N LYS A 343 25.56 -6.88 3.62
CA LYS A 343 26.84 -6.66 2.93
C LYS A 343 27.02 -5.16 2.75
N THR A 344 27.44 -4.51 3.81
CA THR A 344 27.70 -3.07 3.84
C THR A 344 28.97 -2.85 3.03
N TYR A 345 28.81 -2.39 1.79
CA TYR A 345 29.94 -2.11 0.93
C TYR A 345 30.66 -0.85 1.42
N TYR A 346 31.94 -1.01 1.75
CA TYR A 346 32.84 0.08 2.10
C TYR A 346 33.68 0.46 0.89
N VAL A 347 33.95 1.76 0.76
CA VAL A 347 34.84 2.33 -0.25
C VAL A 347 36.02 2.99 0.46
N PHE A 348 37.23 2.83 -0.08
CA PHE A 348 38.41 3.51 0.43
C PHE A 348 38.75 4.70 -0.47
N LEU A 349 38.86 5.89 0.12
CA LEU A 349 39.01 7.15 -0.60
C LEU A 349 40.28 7.90 -0.15
N PRO A 350 41.08 8.45 -1.08
CA PRO A 350 42.16 9.37 -0.73
C PRO A 350 41.59 10.67 -0.14
N PRO A 351 42.06 11.12 1.04
CA PRO A 351 41.59 12.36 1.66
C PRO A 351 41.72 13.58 0.75
N GLU A 352 42.79 13.68 -0.04
CA GLU A 352 43.04 14.84 -0.91
C GLU A 352 42.04 15.02 -2.07
N LEU A 353 41.18 14.01 -2.30
CA LEU A 353 40.08 14.06 -3.28
C LEU A 353 38.71 14.25 -2.62
N CYS A 354 38.68 14.47 -1.32
CA CYS A 354 37.46 14.56 -0.53
C CYS A 354 37.27 15.97 0.01
N PHE A 355 36.10 16.55 -0.21
CA PHE A 355 35.67 17.78 0.45
C PHE A 355 34.84 17.41 1.69
N VAL A 356 35.09 18.05 2.82
CA VAL A 356 34.29 17.81 4.04
C VAL A 356 32.95 18.53 3.90
N HIS A 357 31.86 17.78 4.00
CA HIS A 357 30.53 18.34 3.85
C HIS A 357 30.15 19.20 5.07
N PRO A 358 29.49 20.36 4.89
CA PRO A 358 29.16 21.25 6.00
C PRO A 358 28.17 20.62 6.99
N LEU A 359 27.24 19.79 6.50
CA LEU A 359 26.30 19.05 7.35
C LEU A 359 26.98 17.87 8.09
N PRO A 360 26.81 17.74 9.42
CA PRO A 360 27.22 16.56 10.17
C PRO A 360 26.49 15.29 9.69
N GLY A 361 27.16 14.13 9.76
CA GLY A 361 26.52 12.87 9.34
C GLY A 361 25.38 12.43 10.23
N SER A 362 25.47 12.67 11.55
CA SER A 362 24.38 12.41 12.51
C SER A 362 23.14 13.26 12.22
N LEU A 363 23.33 14.51 11.76
CA LEU A 363 22.25 15.41 11.36
C LEU A 363 21.50 14.84 10.16
N VAL A 364 22.22 14.43 9.10
CA VAL A 364 21.59 13.89 7.89
C VAL A 364 20.90 12.55 8.15
N ARG A 365 21.49 11.65 8.95
CA ARG A 365 20.85 10.37 9.33
C ARG A 365 19.56 10.57 10.12
N GLY A 366 19.53 11.51 11.06
CA GLY A 366 18.29 11.88 11.76
C GLY A 366 17.27 12.47 10.78
N ALA A 367 17.72 13.37 9.91
CA ALA A 367 16.86 14.06 8.96
C ALA A 367 16.22 13.13 7.90
N GLN A 368 16.89 12.02 7.55
CA GLN A 368 16.34 11.00 6.65
C GLN A 368 15.09 10.30 7.18
N ARG A 369 14.79 10.40 8.48
CA ARG A 369 13.54 9.88 9.09
C ARG A 369 12.35 10.81 8.89
N LEU A 370 12.62 12.12 8.75
CA LEU A 370 11.62 13.19 8.77
C LEU A 370 10.56 13.10 7.66
N PRO A 371 10.90 12.76 6.39
CA PRO A 371 9.88 12.64 5.35
C PRO A 371 8.81 11.59 5.65
N SER A 372 9.22 10.45 6.22
CA SER A 372 8.30 9.37 6.60
C SER A 372 7.42 9.78 7.77
N ILE A 373 7.99 10.45 8.79
CA ILE A 373 7.25 10.96 9.94
C ILE A 373 6.21 11.99 9.47
N MET A 374 6.65 13.00 8.72
CA MET A 374 5.74 14.05 8.24
C MET A 374 4.67 13.52 7.30
N ARG A 375 4.98 12.53 6.45
CA ARG A 375 3.96 11.84 5.63
C ARG A 375 2.83 11.33 6.51
N ARG A 376 3.14 10.66 7.61
CA ARG A 376 2.10 10.13 8.51
C ARG A 376 1.41 11.22 9.33
N VAL A 377 2.10 12.30 9.73
CA VAL A 377 1.46 13.47 10.37
C VAL A 377 0.45 14.13 9.43
N GLU A 378 0.83 14.37 8.17
CA GLU A 378 -0.06 14.90 7.11
C GLU A 378 -1.29 14.00 6.93
N SER A 379 -1.08 12.68 6.93
CA SER A 379 -2.13 11.67 6.80
C SER A 379 -3.14 11.73 7.96
N MET A 380 -2.63 11.82 9.19
CA MET A 380 -3.48 11.93 10.38
C MET A 380 -4.29 13.23 10.40
N LEU A 381 -3.68 14.36 10.03
CA LEU A 381 -4.38 15.64 9.95
C LEU A 381 -5.52 15.62 8.91
N LEU A 382 -5.34 14.94 7.78
CA LEU A 382 -6.41 14.73 6.79
C LEU A 382 -7.54 13.87 7.37
N ALA A 383 -7.21 12.83 8.14
CA ALA A 383 -8.23 12.00 8.80
C ALA A 383 -9.01 12.79 9.87
N ILE A 384 -8.35 13.66 10.63
CA ILE A 384 -8.99 14.56 11.61
C ILE A 384 -9.88 15.58 10.90
N GLN A 385 -9.41 16.20 9.82
CA GLN A 385 -10.22 17.10 9.02
C GLN A 385 -11.50 16.40 8.51
N LEU A 386 -11.37 15.16 8.01
CA LEU A 386 -12.53 14.38 7.57
C LEU A 386 -13.46 14.04 8.73
N LYS A 387 -12.92 13.68 9.90
CA LYS A 387 -13.68 13.43 11.13
C LYS A 387 -14.53 14.65 11.51
N ASP A 388 -13.96 15.85 11.47
CA ASP A 388 -14.67 17.09 11.79
C ASP A 388 -15.79 17.40 10.77
N ILE A 389 -15.55 17.10 9.48
CA ILE A 389 -16.56 17.26 8.43
C ILE A 389 -17.73 16.28 8.60
N ILE A 390 -17.45 15.03 9.00
CA ILE A 390 -18.48 14.02 9.27
C ILE A 390 -19.21 14.33 10.59
N ASN A 391 -18.52 14.97 11.53
CA ASN A 391 -19.03 15.43 12.83
C ASN A 391 -19.64 14.29 13.66
N TYR A 392 -18.83 13.27 13.94
CA TYR A 392 -19.19 12.16 14.83
C TYR A 392 -17.96 11.66 15.61
N PRO A 393 -18.09 11.25 16.89
CA PRO A 393 -16.96 10.84 17.71
C PRO A 393 -16.44 9.43 17.35
N VAL A 394 -15.59 9.35 16.33
CA VAL A 394 -14.77 8.17 15.98
C VAL A 394 -13.29 8.55 16.03
N PRO A 395 -12.38 7.70 16.55
CA PRO A 395 -10.95 7.99 16.54
C PRO A 395 -10.41 8.24 15.13
N ALA A 396 -9.62 9.29 14.96
CA ALA A 396 -9.04 9.66 13.67
C ALA A 396 -8.05 8.62 13.14
N SER A 397 -7.37 7.89 14.03
CA SER A 397 -6.51 6.76 13.65
C SER A 397 -7.26 5.65 12.91
N LYS A 398 -8.52 5.38 13.30
CA LYS A 398 -9.39 4.42 12.63
C LYS A 398 -9.96 4.95 11.32
N ILE A 399 -10.20 6.26 11.24
CA ILE A 399 -10.56 6.90 9.96
C ILE A 399 -9.38 6.83 8.99
N LEU A 400 -8.15 7.06 9.47
CA LEU A 400 -6.94 6.92 8.66
C LEU A 400 -6.80 5.48 8.14
N GLU A 401 -7.05 4.47 8.97
CA GLU A 401 -7.06 3.05 8.54
C GLU A 401 -8.02 2.82 7.36
N ALA A 402 -9.23 3.37 7.40
CA ALA A 402 -10.20 3.27 6.30
C ALA A 402 -9.81 4.07 5.04
N LEU A 403 -8.94 5.07 5.16
CA LEU A 403 -8.46 5.89 4.03
C LEU A 403 -7.19 5.33 3.38
N THR A 404 -6.57 4.30 3.97
CA THR A 404 -5.30 3.72 3.49
C THR A 404 -5.54 2.44 2.70
N ALA A 405 -5.18 2.45 1.42
CA ALA A 405 -5.27 1.30 0.54
C ALA A 405 -4.13 0.29 0.79
N ALA A 406 -4.40 -0.98 0.47
CA ALA A 406 -3.40 -2.05 0.56
C ALA A 406 -2.15 -1.78 -0.31
N SER A 407 -2.30 -1.07 -1.43
CA SER A 407 -1.21 -0.65 -2.31
C SER A 407 -0.20 0.32 -1.67
N CYS A 408 -0.55 0.98 -0.55
CA CYS A 408 0.40 1.80 0.21
C CYS A 408 1.51 0.97 0.89
N GLN A 409 1.27 -0.32 1.13
CA GLN A 409 2.18 -1.23 1.84
C GLN A 409 2.54 -0.74 3.27
N GLU A 410 1.57 -0.13 3.95
CA GLU A 410 1.66 0.16 5.39
C GLU A 410 1.20 -1.04 6.22
N THR A 411 1.41 -0.99 7.53
CA THR A 411 1.04 -2.08 8.47
C THR A 411 -0.47 -2.24 8.68
N PHE A 412 -1.28 -1.33 8.12
CA PHE A 412 -2.74 -1.33 8.20
C PHE A 412 -3.35 -0.89 6.85
N CYS A 413 -4.55 -1.37 6.57
CA CYS A 413 -5.31 -1.01 5.37
C CYS A 413 -6.82 -1.19 5.59
N TYR A 414 -7.61 -0.65 4.66
CA TYR A 414 -9.07 -0.64 4.77
C TYR A 414 -9.75 -2.01 4.57
N GLU A 415 -9.08 -3.02 4.00
CA GLU A 415 -9.71 -4.26 3.49
C GLU A 415 -10.52 -5.02 4.56
N ARG A 416 -10.03 -5.05 5.81
CA ARG A 416 -10.77 -5.69 6.91
C ARG A 416 -12.07 -4.94 7.22
N ALA A 417 -12.01 -3.61 7.25
CA ALA A 417 -13.17 -2.76 7.54
C ALA A 417 -14.15 -2.75 6.36
N GLU A 418 -13.66 -2.76 5.12
CA GLU A 418 -14.44 -2.92 3.88
C GLU A 418 -15.31 -4.17 3.96
N LEU A 419 -14.71 -5.32 4.29
CA LEU A 419 -15.42 -6.60 4.39
C LEU A 419 -16.66 -6.52 5.30
N LEU A 420 -16.51 -5.90 6.47
CA LEU A 420 -17.59 -5.73 7.44
C LEU A 420 -18.59 -4.65 7.01
N GLY A 421 -18.09 -3.57 6.42
CA GLY A 421 -18.89 -2.45 5.94
C GLY A 421 -19.82 -2.83 4.78
N ASP A 422 -19.31 -3.59 3.81
CA ASP A 422 -20.07 -4.18 2.70
C ASP A 422 -21.25 -5.02 3.22
N ALA A 423 -20.96 -5.95 4.13
CA ALA A 423 -21.96 -6.83 4.72
C ALA A 423 -23.02 -6.02 5.52
N TYR A 424 -22.58 -5.03 6.31
CA TYR A 424 -23.48 -4.15 7.05
C TYR A 424 -24.37 -3.30 6.13
N LEU A 425 -23.79 -2.70 5.08
CA LEU A 425 -24.51 -1.86 4.13
C LEU A 425 -25.59 -2.68 3.41
N LYS A 426 -25.24 -3.86 2.88
CA LYS A 426 -26.20 -4.79 2.27
C LYS A 426 -27.32 -5.16 3.23
N TRP A 427 -27.00 -5.45 4.49
CA TRP A 427 -27.98 -5.75 5.52
C TRP A 427 -28.97 -4.60 5.77
N VAL A 428 -28.47 -3.38 5.99
CA VAL A 428 -29.34 -2.22 6.27
C VAL A 428 -30.24 -1.91 5.06
N VAL A 429 -29.70 -1.95 3.84
CA VAL A 429 -30.45 -1.70 2.61
C VAL A 429 -31.47 -2.79 2.33
N SER A 430 -31.12 -4.07 2.45
CA SER A 430 -32.06 -5.20 2.29
C SER A 430 -33.24 -5.07 3.25
N ARG A 431 -32.95 -4.77 4.53
CA ARG A 431 -33.97 -4.57 5.55
C ARG A 431 -34.89 -3.39 5.21
N PHE A 432 -34.32 -2.26 4.79
CA PHE A 432 -35.09 -1.08 4.41
C PHE A 432 -36.03 -1.37 3.23
N LEU A 433 -35.52 -1.98 2.17
CA LEU A 433 -36.30 -2.31 0.98
C LEU A 433 -37.43 -3.30 1.28
N PHE A 434 -37.16 -4.32 2.09
CA PHE A 434 -38.16 -5.30 2.49
C PHE A 434 -39.34 -4.68 3.24
N LEU A 435 -39.06 -3.76 4.17
CA LEU A 435 -40.08 -3.10 4.99
C LEU A 435 -40.85 -2.04 4.19
N LYS A 436 -40.16 -1.25 3.37
CA LYS A 436 -40.76 -0.16 2.58
C LYS A 436 -41.63 -0.67 1.43
N TYR A 437 -41.30 -1.83 0.86
CA TYR A 437 -41.96 -2.36 -0.33
C TYR A 437 -42.55 -3.77 -0.10
N PRO A 438 -43.61 -3.92 0.71
CA PRO A 438 -44.18 -5.22 1.05
C PRO A 438 -44.79 -5.98 -0.14
N GLN A 439 -45.15 -5.29 -1.22
CA GLN A 439 -45.77 -5.86 -2.42
C GLN A 439 -44.76 -6.27 -3.51
N LYS A 440 -43.46 -5.97 -3.32
CA LYS A 440 -42.41 -6.30 -4.30
C LYS A 440 -41.89 -7.71 -4.02
N HIS A 441 -41.63 -8.46 -5.09
CA HIS A 441 -41.03 -9.79 -5.01
C HIS A 441 -39.51 -9.72 -4.94
N GLU A 442 -38.87 -10.84 -4.58
CA GLU A 442 -37.42 -10.98 -4.39
C GLU A 442 -36.61 -10.35 -5.54
N GLY A 443 -36.81 -10.76 -6.79
CA GLY A 443 -36.03 -10.23 -7.91
C GLY A 443 -36.14 -8.71 -8.11
N GLN A 444 -37.29 -8.10 -7.80
CA GLN A 444 -37.43 -6.63 -7.77
C GLN A 444 -36.61 -6.00 -6.63
N LEU A 445 -36.67 -6.59 -5.44
CA LEU A 445 -35.92 -6.11 -4.27
C LEU A 445 -34.41 -6.25 -4.49
N THR A 446 -33.95 -7.36 -5.07
CA THR A 446 -32.55 -7.59 -5.44
C THR A 446 -32.04 -6.54 -6.45
N ARG A 447 -32.83 -6.22 -7.48
CA ARG A 447 -32.48 -5.15 -8.43
C ARG A 447 -32.43 -3.78 -7.75
N MET A 448 -33.37 -3.47 -6.86
CA MET A 448 -33.37 -2.22 -6.10
C MET A 448 -32.18 -2.12 -5.14
N ARG A 449 -31.78 -3.23 -4.49
CA ARG A 449 -30.59 -3.31 -3.65
C ARG A 449 -29.34 -2.98 -4.47
N GLN A 450 -29.16 -3.64 -5.62
CA GLN A 450 -28.03 -3.37 -6.52
C GLN A 450 -27.98 -1.91 -6.99
N GLN A 451 -29.13 -1.30 -7.27
CA GLN A 451 -29.21 0.13 -7.62
C GLN A 451 -28.79 1.08 -6.49
N MET A 452 -28.74 0.62 -5.23
CA MET A 452 -28.31 1.43 -4.08
C MET A 452 -26.88 1.13 -3.63
N VAL A 453 -26.43 -0.13 -3.74
CA VAL A 453 -25.14 -0.58 -3.20
C VAL A 453 -24.08 -0.90 -4.25
N SER A 454 -24.37 -0.71 -5.55
CA SER A 454 -23.35 -0.97 -6.59
C SER A 454 -22.14 -0.04 -6.43
N ASN A 455 -20.96 -0.56 -6.77
CA ASN A 455 -19.69 0.19 -6.69
C ASN A 455 -19.77 1.53 -7.44
N MET A 456 -20.43 1.57 -8.60
CA MET A 456 -20.63 2.82 -9.35
C MET A 456 -21.42 3.87 -8.56
N VAL A 457 -22.45 3.46 -7.81
CA VAL A 457 -23.26 4.38 -7.00
C VAL A 457 -22.48 4.87 -5.78
N LEU A 458 -21.77 3.98 -5.09
CA LEU A 458 -20.91 4.34 -3.96
C LEU A 458 -19.77 5.28 -4.39
N TYR A 459 -19.17 5.02 -5.55
CA TYR A 459 -18.19 5.88 -6.20
C TYR A 459 -18.75 7.30 -6.43
N GLN A 460 -19.95 7.43 -7.00
CA GLN A 460 -20.58 8.74 -7.21
C GLN A 460 -20.83 9.49 -5.89
N TYR A 461 -21.25 8.79 -4.83
CA TYR A 461 -21.37 9.40 -3.51
C TYR A 461 -20.01 9.87 -2.96
N ALA A 462 -18.97 9.07 -3.12
CA ALA A 462 -17.62 9.42 -2.70
C ALA A 462 -17.09 10.67 -3.42
N LEU A 463 -17.31 10.76 -4.74
CA LEU A 463 -16.96 11.93 -5.55
C LEU A 463 -17.70 13.19 -5.11
N ASN A 464 -19.01 13.10 -4.90
CA ASN A 464 -19.83 14.21 -4.44
C ASN A 464 -19.40 14.76 -3.07
N LYS A 465 -18.73 13.94 -2.26
CA LYS A 465 -18.16 14.31 -0.96
C LYS A 465 -16.68 14.69 -1.02
N GLY A 466 -16.05 14.61 -2.19
CA GLY A 466 -14.63 14.90 -2.36
C GLY A 466 -13.71 13.92 -1.62
N LEU A 467 -14.15 12.68 -1.34
CA LEU A 467 -13.35 11.70 -0.58
C LEU A 467 -12.03 11.34 -1.26
N GLN A 468 -11.95 11.49 -2.59
CA GLN A 468 -10.75 11.24 -3.38
C GLN A 468 -9.50 11.99 -2.88
N SER A 469 -9.65 13.18 -2.29
CA SER A 469 -8.51 13.97 -1.80
C SER A 469 -7.95 13.48 -0.46
N TYR A 470 -8.69 12.61 0.25
CA TYR A 470 -8.29 12.08 1.55
C TYR A 470 -7.65 10.69 1.45
N ILE A 471 -7.91 9.96 0.37
CA ILE A 471 -7.48 8.57 0.18
C ILE A 471 -5.98 8.48 -0.10
N GLN A 472 -5.36 7.47 0.51
CA GLN A 472 -3.97 7.11 0.30
C GLN A 472 -3.93 5.81 -0.49
N ALA A 473 -3.59 5.90 -1.77
CA ALA A 473 -3.51 4.74 -2.66
C ALA A 473 -2.06 4.32 -2.91
N ASP A 474 -1.15 5.27 -3.04
CA ASP A 474 0.20 4.97 -3.53
C ASP A 474 1.19 4.68 -2.41
N ARG A 475 2.15 3.82 -2.73
CA ARG A 475 3.33 3.61 -1.89
C ARG A 475 4.07 4.93 -1.72
N PHE A 476 4.38 5.29 -0.48
CA PHE A 476 5.14 6.51 -0.20
C PHE A 476 6.52 6.47 -0.86
N ALA A 477 6.78 7.44 -1.75
CA ALA A 477 8.06 7.64 -2.42
C ALA A 477 8.70 8.96 -1.93
N PRO A 478 9.77 8.92 -1.11
CA PRO A 478 10.41 10.12 -0.59
C PRO A 478 10.93 11.07 -1.68
N SER A 479 11.26 10.58 -2.86
CA SER A 479 11.70 11.40 -4.00
C SER A 479 10.59 12.32 -4.55
N ARG A 480 9.33 11.90 -4.43
CA ARG A 480 8.15 12.70 -4.80
C ARG A 480 7.61 13.53 -3.64
N TRP A 481 8.18 13.38 -2.45
CA TRP A 481 7.76 14.16 -1.28
C TRP A 481 8.40 15.54 -1.30
N ALA A 482 7.62 16.55 -0.93
CA ALA A 482 8.04 17.94 -0.93
C ALA A 482 8.07 18.48 0.50
N ALA A 483 9.24 18.98 0.91
CA ALA A 483 9.38 19.76 2.13
C ALA A 483 9.05 21.23 1.87
N PRO A 484 8.68 22.02 2.90
CA PRO A 484 8.49 23.46 2.78
C PRO A 484 9.74 24.14 2.20
N GLY A 485 9.61 24.81 1.06
CA GLY A 485 10.75 25.42 0.38
C GLY A 485 11.68 24.44 -0.35
N VAL A 486 11.30 23.17 -0.52
CA VAL A 486 12.02 22.20 -1.37
C VAL A 486 10.99 21.43 -2.21
N LEU A 487 10.86 21.83 -3.47
CA LEU A 487 9.95 21.18 -4.41
C LEU A 487 10.46 19.77 -4.79
N PRO A 488 9.56 18.83 -5.11
CA PRO A 488 9.97 17.48 -5.49
C PRO A 488 10.61 17.48 -6.88
N VAL A 489 11.45 16.47 -7.15
CA VAL A 489 12.01 16.25 -8.49
C VAL A 489 10.91 15.62 -9.35
N PHE A 490 10.37 16.39 -10.29
CA PHE A 490 9.48 15.85 -11.33
C PHE A 490 10.34 15.32 -12.48
N ASP A 491 10.12 14.09 -12.93
CA ASP A 491 10.68 13.60 -14.19
C ASP A 491 10.22 14.56 -15.32
N GLU A 492 11.17 15.05 -16.11
CA GLU A 492 10.92 16.07 -17.15
C GLU A 492 10.01 15.60 -18.31
N ASP A 493 9.52 14.37 -18.29
CA ASP A 493 8.74 13.77 -19.38
C ASP A 493 7.32 14.37 -19.58
N ILE A 494 6.90 15.36 -18.77
CA ILE A 494 5.58 16.02 -18.90
C ILE A 494 5.66 17.44 -19.49
N LYS A 495 6.85 18.02 -19.69
CA LYS A 495 7.00 19.38 -20.27
C LYS A 495 7.06 19.39 -21.80
N GLU A 496 6.05 18.85 -22.46
CA GLU A 496 5.67 19.24 -23.82
C GLU A 496 4.18 19.59 -23.91
N THR A 497 3.71 20.51 -23.07
CA THR A 497 2.59 21.38 -23.45
C THR A 497 2.77 22.73 -22.78
N GLY A 498 3.20 23.72 -23.56
CA GLY A 498 3.43 25.07 -23.06
C GLY A 498 2.13 25.73 -22.60
N SER A 499 2.12 26.23 -21.37
CA SER A 499 1.55 27.54 -21.08
C SER A 499 2.29 28.18 -19.90
N SER A 500 2.81 29.37 -20.15
CA SER A 500 3.36 30.28 -19.17
C SER A 500 2.28 30.65 -18.16
N LEU A 501 2.48 30.26 -16.91
CA LEU A 501 1.57 30.38 -15.77
C LEU A 501 1.44 31.80 -15.17
N PHE A 502 1.83 32.85 -15.90
CA PHE A 502 1.70 34.23 -15.43
C PHE A 502 1.43 35.19 -16.59
N ASP A 503 0.14 35.36 -16.91
CA ASP A 503 -0.39 36.64 -17.38
C ASP A 503 -1.87 36.70 -16.97
N ASN A 504 -2.15 37.43 -15.89
CA ASN A 504 -3.50 37.75 -15.44
C ASN A 504 -3.62 39.29 -15.48
N GLU A 505 -4.10 39.84 -16.60
CA GLU A 505 -4.70 41.17 -16.61
C GLU A 505 -6.15 41.08 -17.11
N ARG A 506 -7.04 41.37 -16.15
CA ARG A 506 -8.41 41.90 -16.24
C ARG A 506 -8.97 42.16 -17.65
N ALA A 507 -10.15 41.61 -17.93
CA ALA A 507 -11.18 42.33 -18.66
C ALA A 507 -12.60 41.89 -18.27
N LEU A 508 -13.45 42.90 -18.10
CA LEU A 508 -14.87 42.86 -17.77
C LEU A 508 -15.71 42.31 -18.93
N GLY A 509 -16.91 41.83 -18.58
CA GLY A 509 -17.78 41.06 -19.47
C GLY A 509 -18.52 41.82 -20.57
N VAL A 510 -19.08 41.04 -21.48
CA VAL A 510 -20.23 41.37 -22.34
C VAL A 510 -20.98 40.06 -22.66
N THR A 511 -22.27 40.03 -22.34
CA THR A 511 -23.29 39.07 -22.79
C THR A 511 -23.66 39.27 -24.26
N VAL A 512 -23.75 38.20 -25.08
CA VAL A 512 -24.72 38.05 -26.19
C VAL A 512 -25.06 36.55 -26.38
N PRO A 513 -26.34 36.16 -26.61
CA PRO A 513 -26.80 34.77 -26.79
C PRO A 513 -27.09 34.37 -28.25
N GLY A 514 -27.11 33.05 -28.53
CA GLY A 514 -27.57 32.41 -29.79
C GLY A 514 -26.55 31.38 -30.28
N GLU A 515 -26.87 30.18 -30.80
CA GLU A 515 -28.10 29.58 -31.28
C GLU A 515 -28.01 28.04 -31.13
N ALA A 516 -29.16 27.37 -31.05
CA ALA A 516 -29.29 25.93 -31.06
C ALA A 516 -29.37 25.39 -32.50
N GLN A 517 -28.71 24.25 -32.76
CA GLN A 517 -29.10 23.28 -33.80
C GLN A 517 -28.48 21.91 -33.45
N GLY A 518 -29.33 20.89 -33.35
CA GLY A 518 -28.95 19.52 -33.02
C GLY A 518 -28.72 18.64 -34.26
N ALA A 519 -28.11 17.47 -34.03
CA ALA A 519 -28.34 16.24 -34.78
C ALA A 519 -27.73 15.05 -34.02
N ASP A 520 -28.52 13.99 -33.94
CA ASP A 520 -28.26 12.72 -33.27
C ASP A 520 -27.04 11.95 -33.82
N GLY A 521 -26.37 11.22 -32.94
CA GLY A 521 -25.38 10.21 -33.25
C GLY A 521 -25.02 9.39 -32.01
N TYR A 522 -25.75 8.30 -31.78
CA TYR A 522 -25.39 7.29 -30.80
C TYR A 522 -24.22 6.47 -31.36
N GLU A 523 -23.04 6.58 -30.74
CA GLU A 523 -21.99 5.57 -30.85
C GLU A 523 -21.60 5.14 -29.43
N ASP A 524 -21.86 3.86 -29.16
CA ASP A 524 -21.35 3.10 -28.03
C ASP A 524 -19.82 3.01 -28.17
N ASP A 525 -19.08 3.74 -27.33
CA ASP A 525 -17.67 3.43 -27.06
C ASP A 525 -17.57 2.88 -25.63
N GLU A 526 -17.43 1.56 -25.54
CA GLU A 526 -16.87 0.88 -24.38
C GLU A 526 -15.42 1.39 -24.20
N MET A 527 -15.23 2.41 -23.35
CA MET A 527 -13.91 2.86 -22.96
C MET A 527 -13.19 1.77 -22.15
N GLU A 528 -12.17 1.21 -22.78
CA GLU A 528 -11.17 0.32 -22.22
C GLU A 528 -10.47 0.99 -21.02
N ASP A 529 -10.43 0.30 -19.88
CA ASP A 529 -9.77 0.73 -18.63
C ASP A 529 -8.26 0.98 -18.87
N GLY A 530 -7.91 2.20 -19.25
CA GLY A 530 -6.54 2.69 -19.34
C GLY A 530 -6.20 3.55 -18.13
N GLU A 531 -5.27 3.09 -17.30
CA GLU A 531 -4.60 3.91 -16.28
C GLU A 531 -3.83 5.04 -16.97
N LEU A 532 -4.42 6.24 -16.98
CA LEU A 532 -3.76 7.48 -17.39
C LEU A 532 -3.23 8.19 -16.14
N GLU A 533 -1.96 7.94 -15.82
CA GLU A 533 -1.21 8.69 -14.80
C GLU A 533 -0.96 10.12 -15.29
N SER A 534 -1.66 11.10 -14.72
CA SER A 534 -1.36 12.52 -14.89
C SER A 534 -1.25 13.17 -13.51
N ASP A 535 -0.03 13.20 -12.98
CA ASP A 535 0.29 13.79 -11.69
C ASP A 535 0.60 15.28 -11.82
N SER A 536 -0.45 16.10 -11.72
CA SER A 536 -0.35 17.46 -11.21
C SER A 536 -1.55 17.73 -10.30
N SER A 537 -1.31 18.42 -9.20
CA SER A 537 -2.21 18.58 -8.05
C SER A 537 -3.57 19.23 -8.37
N SER A 538 -4.47 18.49 -9.03
CA SER A 538 -5.88 18.85 -9.08
C SER A 538 -6.88 17.69 -9.25
N TYR A 539 -6.56 16.55 -9.86
CA TYR A 539 -7.47 15.39 -9.87
C TYR A 539 -6.71 14.06 -9.96
N ARG A 540 -6.61 13.33 -8.84
CA ARG A 540 -6.16 11.91 -8.85
C ARG A 540 -7.31 11.05 -9.37
N VAL A 541 -7.10 10.34 -10.48
CA VAL A 541 -8.08 9.38 -11.00
C VAL A 541 -7.89 8.06 -10.26
N LEU A 542 -8.50 7.95 -9.08
CA LEU A 542 -8.60 6.66 -8.38
C LEU A 542 -9.58 5.75 -9.11
N SER A 543 -9.34 4.43 -9.05
CA SER A 543 -10.29 3.48 -9.62
C SER A 543 -11.66 3.64 -8.96
N SER A 544 -12.73 3.45 -9.74
CA SER A 544 -14.11 3.48 -9.22
C SER A 544 -14.33 2.46 -8.10
N LYS A 545 -13.57 1.36 -8.14
CA LYS A 545 -13.57 0.32 -7.12
C LYS A 545 -12.98 0.82 -5.80
N THR A 546 -11.76 1.35 -5.79
CA THR A 546 -11.08 1.81 -4.56
C THR A 546 -11.92 2.83 -3.78
N LEU A 547 -12.56 3.77 -4.48
CA LEU A 547 -13.43 4.77 -3.86
C LEU A 547 -14.69 4.16 -3.23
N ALA A 548 -15.29 3.16 -3.88
CA ALA A 548 -16.42 2.41 -3.33
C ALA A 548 -16.00 1.60 -2.09
N ASP A 549 -14.87 0.89 -2.18
CA ASP A 549 -14.33 0.07 -1.10
C ASP A 549 -14.01 0.94 0.13
N VAL A 550 -13.47 2.16 -0.05
CA VAL A 550 -13.25 3.13 1.04
C VAL A 550 -14.56 3.59 1.69
N VAL A 551 -15.63 3.79 0.92
CA VAL A 551 -16.95 4.13 1.48
C VAL A 551 -17.46 2.99 2.37
N GLU A 552 -17.33 1.75 1.91
CA GLU A 552 -17.69 0.57 2.69
C GLU A 552 -16.82 0.46 3.95
N ALA A 553 -15.51 0.65 3.82
CA ALA A 553 -14.59 0.63 4.95
C ALA A 553 -14.91 1.69 6.01
N LEU A 554 -15.24 2.92 5.60
CA LEU A 554 -15.68 3.97 6.53
C LEU A 554 -16.96 3.55 7.26
N ILE A 555 -17.93 2.94 6.56
CA ILE A 555 -19.14 2.37 7.18
C ILE A 555 -18.78 1.29 8.19
N GLY A 556 -17.83 0.41 7.85
CA GLY A 556 -17.30 -0.62 8.73
C GLY A 556 -16.69 -0.04 10.01
N ILE A 557 -15.78 0.93 9.90
CA ILE A 557 -15.13 1.59 11.05
C ILE A 557 -16.16 2.27 11.95
N TYR A 558 -17.10 3.03 11.37
CA TYR A 558 -18.14 3.69 12.14
C TYR A 558 -19.04 2.67 12.85
N TYR A 559 -19.31 1.53 12.21
CA TYR A 559 -20.08 0.45 12.82
C TYR A 559 -19.34 -0.22 13.99
N VAL A 560 -18.02 -0.40 13.90
CA VAL A 560 -17.20 -1.00 14.96
C VAL A 560 -17.07 -0.05 16.16
N GLU A 561 -16.65 1.20 15.92
CA GLU A 561 -16.32 2.15 16.99
C GLU A 561 -17.56 2.79 17.62
N GLY A 562 -18.57 3.13 16.80
CA GLY A 562 -19.74 3.88 17.25
C GLY A 562 -21.07 3.13 17.12
N GLY A 563 -21.05 1.86 16.71
CA GLY A 563 -22.22 1.01 16.57
C GLY A 563 -23.17 1.44 15.45
N LYS A 564 -24.41 0.90 15.50
CA LYS A 564 -25.43 1.13 14.47
C LYS A 564 -25.78 2.62 14.27
N LYS A 565 -25.73 3.42 15.34
CA LYS A 565 -26.06 4.86 15.28
C LYS A 565 -25.01 5.65 14.48
N ALA A 566 -23.73 5.36 14.71
CA ALA A 566 -22.63 5.99 14.01
C ALA A 566 -22.63 5.65 12.51
N ALA A 567 -22.76 4.36 12.18
CA ALA A 567 -22.81 3.91 10.80
C ALA A 567 -24.00 4.54 10.05
N ASN A 568 -25.17 4.64 10.70
CA ASN A 568 -26.33 5.31 10.10
C ASN A 568 -26.12 6.82 9.91
N ASN A 569 -25.43 7.49 10.84
CA ASN A 569 -25.07 8.90 10.69
C ASN A 569 -24.12 9.10 9.50
N LEU A 570 -23.11 8.24 9.36
CA LEU A 570 -22.19 8.27 8.22
C LEU A 570 -22.93 8.00 6.90
N MET A 571 -23.76 6.96 6.82
CA MET A 571 -24.55 6.67 5.62
C MET A 571 -25.41 7.86 5.20
N LYS A 572 -26.05 8.53 6.17
CA LYS A 572 -26.81 9.77 5.92
C LYS A 572 -25.91 10.91 5.44
N TRP A 573 -24.72 11.08 6.03
CA TRP A 573 -23.76 12.09 5.61
C TRP A 573 -23.25 11.86 4.18
N ILE A 574 -22.96 10.62 3.81
CA ILE A 574 -22.53 10.22 2.45
C ILE A 574 -23.64 10.52 1.43
N GLY A 575 -24.90 10.31 1.79
CA GLY A 575 -26.07 10.53 0.92
C GLY A 575 -26.97 9.31 0.76
N ILE A 576 -26.70 8.22 1.48
CA ILE A 576 -27.51 7.01 1.50
C ILE A 576 -28.69 7.25 2.46
N GLN A 577 -29.84 7.63 1.90
CA GLN A 577 -31.04 7.97 2.67
C GLN A 577 -31.78 6.70 3.10
N ILE A 578 -31.58 6.30 4.36
CA ILE A 578 -32.29 5.19 5.00
C ILE A 578 -33.07 5.73 6.19
N ASP A 579 -34.18 6.43 5.91
CA ASP A 579 -35.09 6.93 6.94
C ASP A 579 -36.18 5.88 7.21
N PHE A 580 -36.28 5.44 8.46
CA PHE A 580 -37.40 4.63 8.93
C PHE A 580 -38.49 5.56 9.46
N GLY A 581 -39.58 5.69 8.71
CA GLY A 581 -40.73 6.49 9.16
C GLY A 581 -41.44 5.84 10.36
N PRO A 582 -42.07 6.61 11.26
CA PRO A 582 -42.81 6.06 12.41
C PRO A 582 -43.96 5.11 11.99
N LYS A 583 -44.58 5.34 10.81
CA LYS A 583 -45.60 4.46 10.22
C LYS A 583 -45.04 3.14 9.66
N GLU A 584 -43.73 3.05 9.40
CA GLU A 584 -43.09 1.85 8.84
C GLU A 584 -42.81 0.80 9.92
N LEU A 585 -42.67 1.25 11.18
CA LEU A 585 -42.59 0.36 12.34
C LEU A 585 -43.94 -0.29 12.66
N GLU A 586 -45.07 0.35 12.33
CA GLU A 586 -46.42 -0.20 12.53
C GLU A 586 -46.78 -1.31 11.52
N CYS A 587 -46.11 -1.40 10.37
CA CYS A 587 -46.36 -2.48 9.39
C CYS A 587 -45.91 -3.87 9.91
N THR A 588 -45.16 -3.91 11.01
CA THR A 588 -44.73 -5.13 11.71
C THR A 588 -45.85 -5.86 12.47
N THR A 589 -47.00 -5.23 12.68
CA THR A 589 -48.08 -5.74 13.54
C THR A 589 -49.33 -6.19 12.78
N ARG A 590 -49.23 -6.45 11.47
CA ARG A 590 -50.31 -7.16 10.78
C ARG A 590 -50.08 -8.66 10.93
N PRO A 591 -50.86 -9.37 11.77
CA PRO A 591 -50.73 -10.82 11.89
C PRO A 591 -50.90 -11.43 10.52
N SER A 592 -49.98 -12.32 10.18
CA SER A 592 -50.05 -13.06 8.93
C SER A 592 -51.35 -13.89 8.93
N ASN A 593 -52.27 -13.61 8.00
CA ASN A 593 -53.58 -14.28 7.88
C ASN A 593 -53.39 -15.70 7.32
N VAL A 594 -52.72 -16.57 8.08
CA VAL A 594 -52.49 -17.97 7.72
C VAL A 594 -53.77 -18.77 8.05
N PRO A 595 -54.35 -19.49 7.07
CA PRO A 595 -55.50 -20.36 7.34
C PRO A 595 -55.22 -21.38 8.46
N GLU A 596 -56.16 -21.56 9.39
CA GLU A 596 -56.01 -22.53 10.50
C GLU A 596 -55.71 -23.97 10.04
N SER A 597 -56.19 -24.36 8.86
CA SER A 597 -55.92 -25.67 8.27
C SER A 597 -54.44 -25.91 7.99
N ILE A 598 -53.68 -24.86 7.66
CA ILE A 598 -52.24 -24.93 7.42
C ILE A 598 -51.49 -25.00 8.75
N LEU A 599 -51.91 -24.20 9.74
CA LEU A 599 -51.32 -24.21 11.08
C LEU A 599 -51.42 -25.61 11.73
N ARG A 600 -52.54 -26.33 11.55
CA ARG A 600 -52.70 -27.70 12.08
C ARG A 600 -51.87 -28.76 11.35
N SER A 601 -51.40 -28.46 10.13
CA SER A 601 -50.61 -29.40 9.32
C SER A 601 -49.11 -29.42 9.65
N ILE A 602 -48.64 -28.46 10.45
CA ILE A 602 -47.22 -28.24 10.75
C ILE A 602 -46.96 -28.59 12.21
N ASN A 603 -45.93 -29.40 12.46
CA ASN A 603 -45.47 -29.70 13.81
C ASN A 603 -44.53 -28.59 14.29
N PHE A 604 -45.11 -27.55 14.91
CA PHE A 604 -44.35 -26.43 15.46
C PHE A 604 -43.42 -26.84 16.59
N ASP A 605 -43.82 -27.75 17.48
CA ASP A 605 -42.98 -28.17 18.62
C ASP A 605 -41.67 -28.83 18.16
N ALA A 606 -41.73 -29.62 17.08
CA ALA A 606 -40.54 -30.22 16.48
C ALA A 606 -39.65 -29.20 15.78
N LEU A 607 -40.24 -28.22 15.09
CA LEU A 607 -39.50 -27.19 14.35
C LEU A 607 -38.88 -26.14 15.27
N GLU A 608 -39.66 -25.61 16.23
CA GLU A 608 -39.19 -24.72 17.29
C GLU A 608 -38.15 -25.43 18.18
N GLY A 609 -38.32 -26.74 18.44
CA GLY A 609 -37.33 -27.57 19.12
C GLY A 609 -36.03 -27.78 18.33
N ALA A 610 -36.11 -27.93 17.00
CA ALA A 610 -34.94 -28.06 16.12
C ALA A 610 -34.14 -26.74 15.99
N LEU A 611 -34.85 -25.61 16.04
CA LEU A 611 -34.26 -24.27 16.02
C LEU A 611 -33.85 -23.77 17.41
N ASN A 612 -34.38 -24.38 18.48
CA ASN A 612 -34.26 -23.96 19.87
C ASN A 612 -34.77 -22.52 20.12
N ILE A 613 -35.82 -22.11 19.40
CA ILE A 613 -36.42 -20.76 19.42
C ILE A 613 -37.93 -20.90 19.41
N LYS A 614 -38.63 -20.09 20.20
CA LYS A 614 -40.10 -19.96 20.16
C LYS A 614 -40.49 -18.70 19.38
N PHE A 615 -41.39 -18.85 18.41
CA PHE A 615 -41.85 -17.71 17.60
C PHE A 615 -43.06 -17.02 18.22
N GLU A 616 -43.08 -15.69 18.18
CA GLU A 616 -44.26 -14.90 18.51
C GLU A 616 -45.30 -14.94 17.37
N ASP A 617 -44.87 -14.68 16.13
CA ASP A 617 -45.66 -14.88 14.91
C ASP A 617 -45.26 -16.16 14.18
N ARG A 618 -46.02 -17.23 14.46
CA ARG A 618 -45.88 -18.52 13.79
C ARG A 618 -46.09 -18.44 12.27
N GLY A 619 -46.80 -17.44 11.76
CA GLY A 619 -47.04 -17.33 10.32
C GLY A 619 -45.79 -16.93 9.52
N LEU A 620 -44.83 -16.21 10.13
CA LEU A 620 -43.52 -15.97 9.54
C LEU A 620 -42.73 -17.28 9.33
N LEU A 621 -42.82 -18.18 10.31
CA LEU A 621 -42.19 -19.50 10.23
C LEU A 621 -42.86 -20.37 9.15
N VAL A 622 -44.18 -20.28 8.99
CA VAL A 622 -44.90 -20.96 7.90
C VAL A 622 -44.47 -20.44 6.53
N GLU A 623 -44.32 -19.12 6.37
CA GLU A 623 -43.81 -18.51 5.14
C GLU A 623 -42.38 -18.99 4.82
N ALA A 624 -41.49 -18.99 5.82
CA ALA A 624 -40.09 -19.38 5.68
C ALA A 624 -39.90 -20.83 5.16
N ILE A 625 -40.77 -21.77 5.56
CA ILE A 625 -40.66 -23.17 5.14
C ILE A 625 -41.49 -23.52 3.88
N THR A 626 -42.15 -22.54 3.25
CA THR A 626 -43.07 -22.78 2.12
C THR A 626 -42.44 -22.42 0.77
N HIS A 627 -42.20 -23.45 -0.07
CA HIS A 627 -41.61 -23.29 -1.39
C HIS A 627 -42.64 -22.86 -2.46
N ALA A 628 -42.21 -22.09 -3.46
CA ALA A 628 -43.07 -21.53 -4.52
C ALA A 628 -43.86 -22.58 -5.34
N SER A 629 -43.40 -23.83 -5.39
CA SER A 629 -44.11 -24.94 -6.04
C SER A 629 -45.39 -25.39 -5.31
N ARG A 630 -45.64 -24.87 -4.11
CA ARG A 630 -46.88 -25.10 -3.36
C ARG A 630 -47.57 -23.76 -3.05
N PRO A 631 -48.15 -23.08 -4.05
CA PRO A 631 -48.92 -21.87 -3.81
C PRO A 631 -50.12 -22.22 -2.91
N SER A 632 -50.12 -21.70 -1.69
CA SER A 632 -51.20 -21.90 -0.73
C SER A 632 -52.01 -20.62 -0.65
N SER A 633 -53.34 -20.69 -0.75
CA SER A 633 -54.20 -19.51 -0.62
C SER A 633 -53.93 -18.81 0.73
N GLY A 634 -53.38 -17.60 0.69
CA GLY A 634 -53.09 -16.78 1.88
C GLY A 634 -51.69 -16.95 2.51
N VAL A 635 -50.78 -17.75 1.95
CA VAL A 635 -49.40 -17.88 2.44
C VAL A 635 -48.41 -17.55 1.32
N SER A 636 -47.54 -16.57 1.56
CA SER A 636 -46.45 -16.20 0.66
C SER A 636 -45.36 -17.29 0.62
N CYS A 637 -44.56 -17.31 -0.44
CA CYS A 637 -43.37 -18.16 -0.50
C CYS A 637 -42.19 -17.54 0.26
N TYR A 638 -41.23 -18.38 0.65
CA TYR A 638 -40.07 -17.97 1.45
C TYR A 638 -39.16 -16.92 0.79
N GLN A 639 -39.26 -16.69 -0.53
CA GLN A 639 -38.29 -15.93 -1.32
C GLN A 639 -38.07 -14.48 -0.82
N ARG A 640 -39.10 -13.84 -0.28
CA ARG A 640 -38.94 -12.49 0.29
C ARG A 640 -38.18 -12.53 1.63
N LEU A 641 -38.38 -13.57 2.44
CA LEU A 641 -37.64 -13.78 3.68
C LEU A 641 -36.19 -14.22 3.41
N GLU A 642 -35.97 -15.04 2.39
CA GLU A 642 -34.64 -15.40 1.86
C GLU A 642 -33.83 -14.16 1.52
N PHE A 643 -34.40 -13.21 0.76
CA PHE A 643 -33.74 -11.94 0.42
C PHE A 643 -33.20 -11.15 1.62
N VAL A 644 -33.93 -11.11 2.73
CA VAL A 644 -33.47 -10.45 3.97
C VAL A 644 -32.52 -11.35 4.75
N GLY A 645 -32.83 -12.64 4.79
CA GLY A 645 -32.07 -13.68 5.45
C GLY A 645 -30.63 -13.79 4.96
N ASP A 646 -30.43 -13.78 3.65
CA ASP A 646 -29.14 -13.70 2.95
C ASP A 646 -28.27 -12.59 3.55
N ALA A 647 -28.79 -11.36 3.56
CA ALA A 647 -28.05 -10.21 4.08
C ALA A 647 -27.86 -10.24 5.60
N VAL A 648 -28.79 -10.85 6.35
CA VAL A 648 -28.64 -11.05 7.81
C VAL A 648 -27.52 -12.04 8.09
N LEU A 649 -27.52 -13.20 7.43
CA LEU A 649 -26.50 -14.23 7.65
C LEU A 649 -25.12 -13.76 7.21
N ASP A 650 -25.00 -13.11 6.04
CA ASP A 650 -23.74 -12.54 5.57
C ASP A 650 -23.17 -11.54 6.58
N HIS A 651 -23.99 -10.63 7.09
CA HIS A 651 -23.58 -9.66 8.12
C HIS A 651 -23.18 -10.34 9.43
N LEU A 652 -23.97 -11.30 9.93
CA LEU A 652 -23.69 -11.95 11.21
C LEU A 652 -22.44 -12.82 11.18
N ILE A 653 -22.25 -13.57 10.09
CA ILE A 653 -21.07 -14.41 9.88
C ILE A 653 -19.85 -13.51 9.72
N THR A 654 -19.91 -12.50 8.86
CA THR A 654 -18.79 -11.56 8.65
C THR A 654 -18.43 -10.83 9.95
N LYS A 655 -19.43 -10.37 10.72
CA LYS A 655 -19.21 -9.79 12.04
C LYS A 655 -18.52 -10.77 13.00
N HIS A 656 -18.98 -12.02 13.06
CA HIS A 656 -18.36 -13.03 13.90
C HIS A 656 -16.91 -13.30 13.49
N LEU A 657 -16.64 -13.47 12.19
CA LEU A 657 -15.29 -13.68 11.67
C LEU A 657 -14.38 -12.47 11.98
N PHE A 658 -14.86 -11.25 11.77
CA PHE A 658 -14.11 -10.02 12.01
C PHE A 658 -13.65 -9.87 13.47
N PHE A 659 -14.54 -10.16 14.44
CA PHE A 659 -14.23 -10.03 15.87
C PHE A 659 -13.53 -11.25 16.48
N THR A 660 -13.69 -12.43 15.89
CA THR A 660 -13.06 -13.67 16.39
C THR A 660 -11.61 -13.78 15.90
N TYR A 661 -11.35 -13.34 14.68
CA TYR A 661 -10.06 -13.51 14.00
C TYR A 661 -9.41 -12.14 13.73
N THR A 662 -8.87 -11.52 14.78
CA THR A 662 -8.22 -10.20 14.71
C THR A 662 -6.90 -10.22 13.95
N ASP A 663 -6.17 -11.34 14.02
CA ASP A 663 -4.79 -11.43 13.52
C ASP A 663 -4.70 -12.09 12.14
N LEU A 664 -5.83 -12.57 11.61
CA LEU A 664 -5.88 -13.17 10.27
C LEU A 664 -5.76 -12.09 9.18
N PRO A 665 -4.95 -12.32 8.14
CA PRO A 665 -4.88 -11.42 7.00
C PRO A 665 -6.27 -11.20 6.38
N PRO A 666 -6.58 -9.97 5.91
CA PRO A 666 -7.86 -9.63 5.27
C PRO A 666 -8.23 -10.60 4.15
N GLY A 667 -7.22 -11.06 3.43
CA GLY A 667 -7.37 -12.06 2.40
C GLY A 667 -7.99 -13.36 2.87
N ARG A 668 -7.42 -13.97 3.92
CA ARG A 668 -7.94 -15.22 4.50
C ARG A 668 -9.32 -15.04 5.10
N LEU A 669 -9.62 -13.86 5.67
CA LEU A 669 -10.98 -13.54 6.13
C LEU A 669 -11.99 -13.53 4.99
N THR A 670 -11.61 -13.04 3.82
CA THR A 670 -12.49 -13.04 2.63
C THR A 670 -12.80 -14.46 2.18
N ASP A 671 -11.81 -15.36 2.20
CA ASP A 671 -12.02 -16.77 1.87
C ASP A 671 -12.89 -17.48 2.91
N LEU A 672 -12.67 -17.19 4.20
CA LEU A 672 -13.50 -17.71 5.28
C LEU A 672 -14.95 -17.26 5.13
N ARG A 673 -15.18 -15.98 4.80
CA ARG A 673 -16.51 -15.46 4.50
C ARG A 673 -17.14 -16.21 3.33
N ALA A 674 -16.42 -16.34 2.21
CA ALA A 674 -16.92 -17.01 1.01
C ALA A 674 -17.22 -18.51 1.23
N ALA A 675 -16.45 -19.19 2.08
CA ALA A 675 -16.68 -20.59 2.42
C ALA A 675 -17.81 -20.78 3.43
N ALA A 676 -17.93 -19.88 4.42
CA ALA A 676 -18.96 -19.93 5.44
C ALA A 676 -20.33 -19.54 4.88
N VAL A 677 -20.41 -18.44 4.10
CA VAL A 677 -21.60 -17.92 3.42
C VAL A 677 -21.72 -18.61 2.06
N ASN A 678 -21.97 -19.91 2.09
CA ASN A 678 -22.15 -20.72 0.89
C ASN A 678 -23.42 -21.56 1.02
N ASN A 679 -24.23 -21.57 -0.04
CA ASN A 679 -25.44 -22.38 -0.14
C ASN A 679 -25.20 -23.87 0.17
N GLU A 680 -24.05 -24.45 -0.20
CA GLU A 680 -23.72 -25.83 0.15
C GLU A 680 -23.58 -26.02 1.67
N ASN A 681 -22.91 -25.08 2.34
CA ASN A 681 -22.74 -25.12 3.79
C ASN A 681 -24.10 -24.99 4.50
N PHE A 682 -24.93 -24.04 4.06
CA PHE A 682 -26.29 -23.89 4.57
C PHE A 682 -27.15 -25.13 4.34
N ALA A 683 -27.02 -25.79 3.19
CA ALA A 683 -27.73 -27.04 2.94
C ALA A 683 -27.30 -28.16 3.91
N ARG A 684 -26.00 -28.28 4.23
CA ARG A 684 -25.48 -29.23 5.22
C ARG A 684 -26.02 -28.93 6.62
N VAL A 685 -26.09 -27.65 7.00
CA VAL A 685 -26.73 -27.19 8.25
C VAL A 685 -28.21 -27.58 8.26
N ALA A 686 -28.95 -27.37 7.17
CA ALA A 686 -30.36 -27.76 7.06
C ALA A 686 -30.59 -29.27 7.23
N VAL A 687 -29.67 -30.09 6.74
CA VAL A 687 -29.70 -31.55 6.94
C VAL A 687 -29.44 -31.92 8.40
N LYS A 688 -28.40 -31.36 9.01
CA LYS A 688 -28.00 -31.61 10.40
C LYS A 688 -29.11 -31.26 11.40
N HIS A 689 -29.77 -30.12 11.21
CA HIS A 689 -30.90 -29.69 12.05
C HIS A 689 -32.25 -30.29 11.62
N LYS A 690 -32.26 -31.21 10.65
CA LYS A 690 -33.47 -31.88 10.13
C LYS A 690 -34.53 -30.93 9.56
N LEU A 691 -34.14 -29.71 9.15
CA LEU A 691 -35.03 -28.70 8.58
C LEU A 691 -35.63 -29.13 7.25
N HIS A 692 -34.90 -29.96 6.48
CA HIS A 692 -35.38 -30.55 5.23
C HIS A 692 -36.68 -31.36 5.38
N LEU A 693 -36.98 -31.91 6.56
CA LEU A 693 -38.23 -32.64 6.84
C LEU A 693 -39.45 -31.72 6.97
N HIS A 694 -39.22 -30.44 7.27
CA HIS A 694 -40.26 -29.45 7.49
C HIS A 694 -40.55 -28.59 6.24
N LEU A 695 -39.76 -28.74 5.17
CA LEU A 695 -39.94 -28.02 3.92
C LEU A 695 -41.26 -28.41 3.22
N ARG A 696 -42.08 -27.42 2.90
CA ARG A 696 -43.36 -27.61 2.20
C ARG A 696 -43.19 -27.35 0.70
N HIS A 697 -43.13 -28.40 -0.12
CA HIS A 697 -43.03 -28.30 -1.59
C HIS A 697 -43.97 -29.29 -2.30
N GLY A 698 -44.25 -29.04 -3.59
CA GLY A 698 -45.09 -29.90 -4.45
C GLY A 698 -44.32 -30.69 -5.51
N SER A 699 -43.00 -30.56 -5.58
CA SER A 699 -42.16 -31.16 -6.64
C SER A 699 -41.56 -32.50 -6.24
N SER A 700 -41.83 -33.55 -7.00
CA SER A 700 -41.26 -34.90 -6.82
C SER A 700 -39.80 -34.99 -7.28
N ALA A 701 -39.37 -34.13 -8.20
CA ALA A 701 -37.98 -34.04 -8.63
C ALA A 701 -37.09 -33.44 -7.52
N LEU A 702 -37.58 -32.37 -6.87
CA LEU A 702 -36.90 -31.74 -5.73
C LEU A 702 -36.78 -32.73 -4.56
N GLU A 703 -37.87 -33.44 -4.28
CA GLU A 703 -37.91 -34.49 -3.26
C GLU A 703 -36.79 -35.54 -3.46
N LYS A 704 -36.61 -36.01 -4.70
CA LYS A 704 -35.54 -36.96 -5.02
C LYS A 704 -34.15 -36.37 -4.77
N GLN A 705 -33.92 -35.13 -5.21
CA GLN A 705 -32.64 -34.44 -5.03
C GLN A 705 -32.29 -34.24 -3.54
N ILE A 706 -33.27 -33.88 -2.72
CA ILE A 706 -33.08 -33.73 -1.26
C ILE A 706 -32.70 -35.07 -0.64
N ARG A 707 -33.39 -36.16 -0.98
CA ARG A 707 -33.06 -37.50 -0.44
C ARG A 707 -31.67 -37.99 -0.85
N ASP A 708 -31.30 -37.80 -2.10
CA ASP A 708 -29.99 -38.19 -2.61
C ASP A 708 -28.88 -37.44 -1.85
N PHE A 709 -29.05 -36.12 -1.64
CA PHE A 709 -28.11 -35.29 -0.89
C PHE A 709 -28.05 -35.63 0.62
N VAL A 710 -29.19 -35.87 1.27
CA VAL A 710 -29.24 -36.27 2.69
C VAL A 710 -28.48 -37.57 2.92
N LYS A 711 -28.64 -38.55 2.03
CA LYS A 711 -27.92 -39.82 2.11
C LYS A 711 -26.41 -39.62 2.03
N GLU A 712 -25.97 -38.80 1.09
CA GLU A 712 -24.56 -38.50 0.91
C GLU A 712 -23.94 -37.78 2.11
N VAL A 713 -24.60 -36.75 2.64
CA VAL A 713 -24.11 -36.04 3.84
C VAL A 713 -24.02 -36.99 5.04
N GLN A 714 -24.96 -37.92 5.19
CA GLN A 714 -24.94 -38.93 6.25
C GLN A 714 -23.80 -39.95 6.05
N ASP A 715 -23.51 -40.33 4.80
CA ASP A 715 -22.41 -41.22 4.43
C ASP A 715 -21.05 -40.53 4.65
N GLU A 716 -20.93 -39.22 4.41
CA GLU A 716 -19.72 -38.43 4.69
C GLU A 716 -19.45 -38.29 6.20
N LEU A 717 -20.47 -37.99 7.00
CA LEU A 717 -20.37 -37.90 8.46
C LEU A 717 -19.88 -39.21 9.11
N SER A 718 -20.04 -40.34 8.42
CA SER A 718 -19.56 -41.65 8.87
C SER A 718 -18.05 -41.87 8.64
N LYS A 719 -17.38 -41.01 7.85
CA LYS A 719 -15.94 -41.08 7.56
C LYS A 719 -15.17 -40.03 8.38
N PRO A 720 -14.35 -40.42 9.37
CA PRO A 720 -13.59 -39.46 10.17
C PRO A 720 -12.50 -38.78 9.31
N GLY A 721 -12.45 -37.44 9.33
CA GLY A 721 -11.40 -36.63 8.71
C GLY A 721 -11.71 -36.03 7.33
N PHE A 722 -12.87 -36.30 6.74
CA PHE A 722 -13.26 -35.78 5.42
C PHE A 722 -14.31 -34.66 5.56
N ASN A 723 -13.89 -33.47 5.99
CA ASN A 723 -14.76 -32.30 5.99
C ASN A 723 -14.64 -31.59 4.64
N SER A 724 -15.45 -32.02 3.67
CA SER A 724 -15.50 -31.42 2.33
C SER A 724 -16.27 -30.09 2.36
N PHE A 725 -15.70 -29.05 2.98
CA PHE A 725 -16.17 -27.67 2.81
C PHE A 725 -15.75 -27.17 1.42
N GLY A 726 -16.56 -27.46 0.39
CA GLY A 726 -16.41 -26.88 -0.96
C GLY A 726 -15.51 -27.63 -1.95
N LEU A 727 -14.99 -28.82 -1.61
CA LEU A 727 -14.20 -29.69 -2.52
C LEU A 727 -14.99 -30.91 -3.03
N GLY A 728 -16.26 -31.05 -2.64
CA GLY A 728 -17.11 -32.18 -2.98
C GLY A 728 -17.64 -32.04 -4.40
N ASP A 729 -17.74 -33.15 -5.13
CA ASP A 729 -18.30 -33.17 -6.49
C ASP A 729 -19.84 -33.06 -6.52
N CYS A 730 -20.50 -33.01 -5.36
CA CYS A 730 -21.94 -33.07 -5.24
C CYS A 730 -22.60 -31.70 -5.03
N LYS A 731 -23.55 -31.40 -5.90
CA LYS A 731 -24.23 -30.11 -5.98
C LYS A 731 -25.45 -30.11 -5.07
N ALA A 732 -25.35 -29.45 -3.92
CA ALA A 732 -26.46 -29.32 -2.97
C ALA A 732 -27.72 -28.69 -3.62
N PRO A 733 -28.94 -29.17 -3.28
CA PRO A 733 -30.18 -28.50 -3.68
C PRO A 733 -30.26 -27.09 -3.09
N LYS A 734 -30.38 -26.07 -3.95
CA LYS A 734 -30.44 -24.65 -3.53
C LYS A 734 -31.48 -24.37 -2.46
N VAL A 735 -32.67 -24.96 -2.61
CA VAL A 735 -33.79 -24.80 -1.68
C VAL A 735 -33.42 -25.11 -0.22
N LEU A 736 -32.44 -25.97 0.04
CA LEU A 736 -31.99 -26.27 1.41
C LEU A 736 -31.15 -25.14 2.03
N GLY A 737 -30.41 -24.38 1.22
CA GLY A 737 -29.76 -23.16 1.68
C GLY A 737 -30.77 -22.02 1.81
N ASP A 738 -31.63 -21.85 0.81
CA ASP A 738 -32.65 -20.79 0.81
C ASP A 738 -33.58 -20.85 2.03
N ILE A 739 -33.91 -22.06 2.54
CA ILE A 739 -34.72 -22.19 3.78
C ILE A 739 -33.98 -21.77 5.04
N VAL A 740 -32.66 -21.96 5.12
CA VAL A 740 -31.88 -21.52 6.27
C VAL A 740 -31.84 -19.99 6.29
N GLU A 741 -31.63 -19.38 5.12
CA GLU A 741 -31.72 -17.94 4.93
C GLU A 741 -33.13 -17.43 5.27
N SER A 742 -34.19 -18.04 4.74
CA SER A 742 -35.56 -17.59 5.01
C SER A 742 -35.96 -17.71 6.48
N ILE A 743 -35.56 -18.79 7.16
CA ILE A 743 -35.77 -18.96 8.60
C ILE A 743 -34.98 -17.89 9.36
N ALA A 744 -33.75 -17.59 8.93
CA ALA A 744 -32.97 -16.53 9.55
C ALA A 744 -33.64 -15.15 9.39
N GLY A 745 -34.22 -14.87 8.22
CA GLY A 745 -35.05 -13.70 7.97
C GLY A 745 -36.29 -13.64 8.86
N ALA A 746 -36.97 -14.78 9.07
CA ALA A 746 -38.13 -14.87 9.96
C ALA A 746 -37.76 -14.62 11.43
N ILE A 747 -36.70 -15.27 11.94
CA ILE A 747 -36.19 -15.06 13.31
C ILE A 747 -35.86 -13.58 13.53
N PHE A 748 -35.23 -12.94 12.54
CA PHE A 748 -34.86 -11.53 12.63
C PHE A 748 -36.07 -10.59 12.76
N LEU A 749 -37.15 -10.88 12.04
CA LEU A 749 -38.38 -10.09 12.09
C LEU A 749 -39.17 -10.32 13.38
N ASP A 750 -39.15 -11.55 13.89
CA ASP A 750 -39.89 -11.98 15.08
C ASP A 750 -39.20 -11.54 16.39
N SER A 751 -37.91 -11.81 16.57
CA SER A 751 -37.18 -11.65 17.84
C SER A 751 -36.69 -10.23 18.15
N GLY A 752 -37.15 -9.21 17.43
CA GLY A 752 -36.76 -7.82 17.73
C GLY A 752 -35.26 -7.50 17.56
N ARG A 753 -34.50 -8.36 16.83
CA ARG A 753 -33.14 -8.12 16.30
C ARG A 753 -31.96 -8.51 17.22
N ASP A 754 -32.08 -9.52 18.08
CA ASP A 754 -30.92 -10.04 18.82
C ASP A 754 -30.09 -11.02 17.95
N THR A 755 -28.80 -10.73 17.86
CA THR A 755 -27.85 -11.45 17.01
C THR A 755 -27.27 -12.71 17.69
N ALA A 756 -27.41 -12.83 19.01
CA ALA A 756 -26.89 -13.97 19.78
C ALA A 756 -27.63 -15.30 19.49
N VAL A 757 -28.87 -15.21 18.99
CA VAL A 757 -29.76 -16.35 18.74
C VAL A 757 -29.30 -17.22 17.55
N PHE A 758 -28.45 -16.70 16.66
CA PHE A 758 -28.06 -17.37 15.42
C PHE A 758 -26.84 -18.30 15.55
N GLN A 759 -26.02 -18.16 16.59
CA GLN A 759 -24.81 -18.98 16.75
C GLN A 759 -25.07 -20.49 16.83
N PRO A 760 -26.08 -20.98 17.58
CA PRO A 760 -26.40 -22.41 17.59
C PRO A 760 -26.89 -22.95 16.24
N LEU A 761 -27.53 -22.09 15.44
CA LEU A 761 -28.12 -22.44 14.14
C LEU A 761 -27.05 -22.63 13.04
N LEU A 762 -25.90 -21.96 13.16
CA LEU A 762 -24.86 -21.96 12.13
C LEU A 762 -23.78 -23.05 12.33
N HIS A 763 -23.92 -23.92 13.34
CA HIS A 763 -22.95 -25.00 13.59
C HIS A 763 -23.18 -26.21 12.67
N PRO A 764 -22.15 -26.73 11.97
CA PRO A 764 -20.74 -26.37 12.08
C PRO A 764 -20.36 -25.15 11.21
N MET A 765 -19.63 -24.20 11.79
CA MET A 765 -19.05 -23.08 11.05
C MET A 765 -17.67 -23.47 10.49
N VAL A 766 -17.31 -22.91 9.34
CA VAL A 766 -15.98 -23.05 8.75
C VAL A 766 -14.97 -22.32 9.63
N THR A 767 -13.93 -23.01 10.07
CA THR A 767 -12.79 -22.44 10.80
C THR A 767 -11.53 -22.37 9.92
N PRO A 768 -10.54 -21.52 10.25
CA PRO A 768 -9.27 -21.44 9.53
C PRO A 768 -8.57 -22.79 9.36
N GLU A 769 -8.67 -23.69 10.34
CA GLU A 769 -8.06 -25.03 10.26
C GLU A 769 -8.80 -25.97 9.30
N THR A 770 -10.09 -25.73 9.08
CA THR A 770 -10.92 -26.54 8.16
C THR A 770 -10.97 -25.99 6.74
N LEU A 771 -10.47 -24.77 6.51
CA LEU A 771 -10.50 -24.11 5.21
C LEU A 771 -9.25 -24.49 4.38
N PRO A 772 -9.37 -25.30 3.31
CA PRO A 772 -8.26 -25.57 2.42
C PRO A 772 -7.79 -24.27 1.74
N MET A 773 -6.48 -24.03 1.71
CA MET A 773 -5.87 -22.88 1.05
C MET A 773 -6.12 -22.94 -0.46
N HIS A 774 -6.56 -21.83 -1.08
CA HIS A 774 -6.70 -21.79 -2.52
C HIS A 774 -5.30 -21.73 -3.17
N PRO A 775 -4.93 -22.63 -4.09
CA PRO A 775 -3.55 -22.78 -4.57
C PRO A 775 -3.01 -21.52 -5.28
N VAL A 776 -3.87 -20.82 -6.04
CA VAL A 776 -3.51 -19.53 -6.69
C VAL A 776 -3.18 -18.46 -5.66
N ARG A 777 -3.87 -18.47 -4.52
CA ARG A 777 -3.70 -17.49 -3.46
C ARG A 777 -2.45 -17.79 -2.63
N GLU A 778 -2.21 -19.06 -2.34
CA GLU A 778 -0.98 -19.52 -1.70
C GLU A 778 0.26 -19.10 -2.52
N LEU A 779 0.18 -19.22 -3.85
CA LEU A 779 1.23 -18.70 -4.73
C LEU A 779 1.38 -17.17 -4.63
N GLN A 780 0.27 -16.44 -4.62
CA GLN A 780 0.29 -14.97 -4.52
C GLN A 780 0.86 -14.48 -3.18
N GLU A 781 0.45 -15.11 -2.07
CA GLU A 781 0.96 -14.80 -0.73
C GLU A 781 2.45 -15.14 -0.63
N ARG A 782 2.91 -16.27 -1.20
CA ARG A 782 4.34 -16.61 -1.27
C ARG A 782 5.15 -15.57 -2.05
N CYS A 783 4.69 -15.18 -3.24
CA CYS A 783 5.40 -14.16 -4.04
C CYS A 783 5.46 -12.82 -3.29
N GLN A 784 4.37 -12.43 -2.61
CA GLN A 784 4.35 -11.23 -1.76
C GLN A 784 5.32 -11.34 -0.57
N GLN A 785 5.41 -12.50 0.08
CA GLN A 785 6.38 -12.77 1.17
C GLN A 785 7.83 -12.60 0.70
N GLN A 786 8.14 -13.01 -0.53
CA GLN A 786 9.48 -12.90 -1.13
C GLN A 786 9.74 -11.56 -1.84
N ALA A 787 8.76 -10.64 -1.82
CA ALA A 787 8.77 -9.38 -2.57
C ALA A 787 8.98 -9.54 -4.09
N GLU A 788 8.51 -10.66 -4.65
CA GLU A 788 8.58 -11.00 -6.06
C GLU A 788 7.31 -10.54 -6.79
N GLY A 789 7.46 -9.93 -7.97
CA GLY A 789 6.36 -9.45 -8.80
C GLY A 789 5.65 -10.58 -9.55
N LEU A 790 4.45 -10.95 -9.12
CA LEU A 790 3.62 -11.97 -9.76
C LEU A 790 2.72 -11.36 -10.86
N GLU A 791 2.92 -11.77 -12.11
CA GLU A 791 2.07 -11.36 -13.25
C GLU A 791 1.39 -12.58 -13.90
N TYR A 792 0.15 -12.39 -14.35
CA TYR A 792 -0.56 -13.36 -15.18
C TYR A 792 -0.78 -12.77 -16.57
N LYS A 793 -0.25 -13.39 -17.62
CA LYS A 793 -0.55 -13.02 -19.02
C LYS A 793 -1.48 -14.03 -19.63
N ALA A 794 -2.72 -13.61 -19.84
CA ALA A 794 -3.68 -14.39 -20.60
C ALA A 794 -3.50 -14.07 -22.09
N THR A 795 -3.08 -15.05 -22.89
CA THR A 795 -3.03 -14.95 -24.35
C THR A 795 -4.08 -15.87 -24.96
N ARG A 796 -4.73 -15.41 -26.03
CA ARG A 796 -5.75 -16.19 -26.73
C ARG A 796 -5.33 -16.40 -28.18
N SER A 797 -5.04 -17.64 -28.55
CA SER A 797 -4.79 -18.03 -29.95
C SER A 797 -5.93 -18.93 -30.45
N GLY A 798 -6.90 -18.32 -31.14
CA GLY A 798 -8.08 -19.02 -31.64
C GLY A 798 -8.92 -19.66 -30.53
N ASN A 799 -8.99 -21.00 -30.52
CA ASN A 799 -9.77 -21.78 -29.56
C ASN A 799 -9.03 -22.04 -28.24
N LEU A 800 -7.75 -21.72 -28.15
CA LEU A 800 -6.91 -21.99 -26.99
C LEU A 800 -6.71 -20.69 -26.19
N ALA A 801 -7.21 -20.68 -24.96
CA ALA A 801 -6.87 -19.68 -23.96
C ALA A 801 -5.67 -20.19 -23.16
N THR A 802 -4.56 -19.47 -23.23
CA THR A 802 -3.33 -19.75 -22.51
C THR A 802 -3.17 -18.72 -21.40
N VAL A 803 -2.87 -19.16 -20.19
CA VAL A 803 -2.55 -18.29 -19.06
C VAL A 803 -1.11 -18.60 -18.66
N GLU A 804 -0.23 -17.64 -18.89
CA GLU A 804 1.17 -17.70 -18.50
C GLU A 804 1.34 -16.98 -17.17
N VAL A 805 2.09 -17.58 -16.25
CA VAL A 805 2.40 -17.04 -14.93
C VAL A 805 3.86 -16.59 -14.94
N PHE A 806 4.13 -15.36 -14.52
CA PHE A 806 5.46 -14.78 -14.40
C PHE A 806 5.72 -14.36 -12.96
N ILE A 807 6.94 -14.56 -12.48
CA ILE A 807 7.46 -14.05 -11.21
C ILE A 807 8.71 -13.23 -11.54
N ASP A 808 8.75 -11.94 -11.19
CA ASP A 808 9.80 -10.96 -11.54
C ASP A 808 10.18 -10.95 -13.03
N GLY A 809 9.17 -11.08 -13.90
CA GLY A 809 9.35 -11.12 -15.35
C GLY A 809 9.90 -12.46 -15.88
N VAL A 810 10.15 -13.45 -15.03
CA VAL A 810 10.52 -14.82 -15.40
C VAL A 810 9.25 -15.68 -15.50
N GLN A 811 9.04 -16.33 -16.64
CA GLN A 811 7.89 -17.22 -16.83
C GLN A 811 8.07 -18.50 -16.00
N VAL A 812 7.17 -18.73 -15.03
CA VAL A 812 7.21 -19.85 -14.08
C VAL A 812 6.11 -20.90 -14.28
N GLY A 813 5.12 -20.62 -15.13
CA GLY A 813 4.03 -21.57 -15.40
C GLY A 813 3.19 -21.21 -16.62
N ILE A 814 2.53 -22.20 -17.24
CA ILE A 814 1.66 -22.02 -18.42
C ILE A 814 0.47 -22.97 -18.34
N ALA A 815 -0.75 -22.46 -18.24
CA ALA A 815 -1.98 -23.25 -18.31
C ALA A 815 -2.69 -23.03 -19.66
N GLN A 816 -3.25 -24.07 -20.28
CA GLN A 816 -3.94 -23.97 -21.58
C GLN A 816 -5.37 -24.55 -21.51
N ASN A 817 -6.31 -23.92 -22.23
CA ASN A 817 -7.72 -24.31 -22.25
C ASN A 817 -8.34 -24.17 -23.66
N PRO A 818 -8.78 -25.26 -24.29
CA PRO A 818 -9.48 -25.20 -25.57
C PRO A 818 -11.01 -25.06 -25.41
N GLN A 819 -11.66 -23.94 -25.80
CA GLN A 819 -13.10 -23.95 -26.17
C GLN A 819 -13.71 -22.67 -26.80
N LYS A 820 -14.54 -22.84 -27.87
CA LYS A 820 -16.04 -22.71 -27.87
C LYS A 820 -16.71 -23.11 -29.22
N LYS A 821 -17.92 -23.71 -29.16
CA LYS A 821 -19.02 -24.01 -30.16
C LYS A 821 -18.75 -23.73 -31.67
N MET A 822 -19.08 -24.55 -32.69
CA MET A 822 -19.80 -25.84 -32.87
C MET A 822 -19.60 -26.35 -34.34
N ALA A 823 -19.57 -27.68 -34.53
CA ALA A 823 -20.03 -28.49 -35.69
C ALA A 823 -19.45 -28.30 -37.12
N GLN A 824 -18.66 -29.30 -37.60
CA GLN A 824 -19.07 -30.28 -38.62
C GLN A 824 -17.90 -31.22 -39.00
N LYS A 825 -18.25 -32.50 -39.24
CA LYS A 825 -17.46 -33.63 -39.79
C LYS A 825 -16.59 -34.45 -38.81
N CYS A 826 -17.24 -35.50 -38.27
CA CYS A 826 -16.83 -36.91 -38.07
C CYS A 826 -15.36 -37.21 -37.68
N VAL A 827 -15.06 -38.02 -36.66
CA VAL A 827 -15.48 -39.43 -36.52
C VAL A 827 -15.73 -39.81 -35.06
N SER A 828 -16.69 -40.72 -34.90
CA SER A 828 -17.24 -41.39 -33.72
C SER A 828 -16.24 -42.14 -32.84
N GLU A 829 -16.35 -41.94 -31.52
CA GLU A 829 -16.47 -43.00 -30.50
C GLU A 829 -17.26 -42.42 -29.30
N GLY A 830 -18.28 -43.15 -28.85
CA GLY A 830 -19.47 -42.60 -28.19
C GLY A 830 -19.36 -42.27 -26.70
N GLY A 831 -19.92 -41.12 -26.31
CA GLY A 831 -20.26 -40.76 -24.93
C GLY A 831 -20.97 -39.39 -24.88
N PRO A 832 -21.87 -39.11 -23.91
CA PRO A 832 -22.71 -37.91 -23.95
C PRO A 832 -22.00 -36.65 -23.41
N ALA A 833 -22.51 -35.47 -23.78
CA ALA A 833 -21.90 -34.14 -23.64
C ALA A 833 -21.58 -33.63 -22.21
N HIS A 834 -21.71 -34.46 -21.18
CA HIS A 834 -21.40 -34.15 -19.78
C HIS A 834 -19.99 -34.61 -19.32
N ALA A 835 -19.16 -35.16 -20.22
CA ALA A 835 -17.80 -35.62 -19.90
C ALA A 835 -16.71 -34.72 -20.53
N LYS A 836 -16.84 -33.38 -20.45
CA LYS A 836 -15.78 -32.47 -20.88
C LYS A 836 -14.71 -32.40 -19.82
N ARG A 837 -13.54 -32.97 -20.10
CA ARG A 837 -12.38 -32.92 -19.21
C ARG A 837 -11.30 -31.98 -19.78
N PHE A 838 -10.68 -31.18 -18.92
CA PHE A 838 -9.76 -30.06 -19.16
C PHE A 838 -8.37 -30.50 -18.69
N THR A 839 -7.41 -30.58 -19.59
CA THR A 839 -6.01 -30.93 -19.28
C THR A 839 -5.16 -29.68 -19.15
N PHE A 840 -4.23 -29.66 -18.21
CA PHE A 840 -3.28 -28.57 -17.99
C PHE A 840 -1.86 -29.16 -17.86
N ALA A 841 -0.82 -28.35 -18.11
CA ALA A 841 0.57 -28.72 -17.90
C ALA A 841 1.23 -27.67 -17.01
N VAL A 842 2.18 -28.07 -16.18
CA VAL A 842 2.96 -27.16 -15.33
C VAL A 842 4.43 -27.41 -15.62
N ARG A 843 5.19 -26.35 -15.88
CA ARG A 843 6.64 -26.42 -16.05
C ARG A 843 7.34 -25.43 -15.14
N VAL A 844 8.37 -25.87 -14.41
CA VAL A 844 9.19 -25.04 -13.52
C VAL A 844 10.58 -24.83 -14.13
N ASN A 845 11.09 -23.60 -14.07
CA ASN A 845 12.41 -23.22 -14.57
C ASN A 845 13.34 -22.97 -13.38
N THR A 846 14.36 -23.82 -13.18
CA THR A 846 15.36 -23.62 -12.11
C THR A 846 16.59 -22.90 -12.66
N THR A 847 17.15 -21.99 -11.86
CA THR A 847 18.26 -21.10 -12.22
C THR A 847 19.56 -21.81 -12.63
N ASP A 848 19.66 -23.10 -12.37
CA ASP A 848 20.85 -23.93 -12.54
C ASP A 848 20.76 -24.95 -13.69
N ARG A 849 19.58 -25.21 -14.28
CA ARG A 849 19.43 -26.20 -15.38
C ARG A 849 18.43 -25.88 -16.49
N GLY A 850 17.70 -24.77 -16.42
CA GLY A 850 16.61 -24.47 -17.38
C GLY A 850 15.32 -25.24 -17.05
N TRP A 851 14.35 -25.24 -17.98
CA TRP A 851 13.08 -25.97 -17.84
C TRP A 851 13.33 -27.46 -17.60
N THR A 852 13.01 -27.96 -16.41
CA THR A 852 13.45 -29.32 -16.03
C THR A 852 12.36 -30.27 -15.55
N ASP A 853 11.16 -29.80 -15.19
CA ASP A 853 10.04 -30.71 -14.88
C ASP A 853 8.76 -30.26 -15.57
N GLU A 854 8.21 -31.12 -16.44
CA GLU A 854 6.89 -30.99 -17.06
C GLU A 854 5.94 -32.02 -16.45
N CYS A 855 4.97 -31.57 -15.65
CA CYS A 855 3.89 -32.42 -15.16
C CYS A 855 2.58 -32.06 -15.88
N ILE A 856 1.98 -33.05 -16.54
CA ILE A 856 0.65 -32.94 -17.14
C ILE A 856 -0.36 -33.39 -16.08
N GLY A 857 -1.27 -32.50 -15.71
CA GLY A 857 -2.30 -32.77 -14.72
C GLY A 857 -3.48 -33.58 -15.27
N GLU A 858 -4.22 -34.21 -14.38
CA GLU A 858 -5.37 -35.03 -14.77
C GLU A 858 -6.49 -34.20 -15.43
N PRO A 859 -7.27 -34.80 -16.35
CA PRO A 859 -8.34 -34.11 -17.03
C PRO A 859 -9.51 -33.71 -16.08
N MET A 860 -9.65 -32.42 -15.77
CA MET A 860 -10.63 -31.86 -14.80
C MET A 860 -11.95 -31.43 -15.44
N PRO A 861 -13.10 -31.30 -14.76
CA PRO A 861 -14.38 -31.00 -15.41
C PRO A 861 -14.69 -29.50 -15.65
N SER A 862 -13.81 -28.57 -15.22
CA SER A 862 -13.96 -27.13 -15.50
C SER A 862 -12.60 -26.42 -15.60
N VAL A 863 -12.58 -25.26 -16.29
CA VAL A 863 -11.40 -24.37 -16.40
C VAL A 863 -10.90 -23.90 -15.04
N LYS A 864 -11.83 -23.58 -14.14
CA LYS A 864 -11.51 -23.18 -12.76
C LYS A 864 -10.79 -24.31 -12.04
N LYS A 865 -11.37 -25.52 -12.02
CA LYS A 865 -10.76 -26.72 -11.42
C LYS A 865 -9.41 -27.10 -12.05
N ALA A 866 -9.22 -26.87 -13.36
CA ALA A 866 -7.92 -27.08 -14.02
C ALA A 866 -6.87 -26.05 -13.61
N LYS A 867 -7.26 -24.77 -13.47
CA LYS A 867 -6.39 -23.70 -12.93
C LYS A 867 -5.99 -23.98 -11.49
N ASP A 868 -6.94 -24.42 -10.67
CA ASP A 868 -6.72 -24.71 -9.25
C ASP A 868 -5.76 -25.92 -9.11
N SER A 869 -6.00 -27.00 -9.86
CA SER A 869 -5.14 -28.18 -9.88
C SER A 869 -3.75 -27.92 -10.47
N ALA A 870 -3.63 -27.02 -11.47
CA ALA A 870 -2.34 -26.54 -11.97
C ALA A 870 -1.52 -25.79 -10.92
N ALA A 871 -2.19 -24.94 -10.13
CA ALA A 871 -1.53 -24.22 -9.06
C ALA A 871 -1.10 -25.15 -7.90
N VAL A 872 -1.88 -26.19 -7.57
CA VAL A 872 -1.44 -27.25 -6.62
C VAL A 872 -0.16 -27.93 -7.11
N LEU A 873 -0.17 -28.40 -8.36
CA LEU A 873 0.99 -29.08 -8.96
C LEU A 873 2.23 -28.19 -9.05
N LEU A 874 2.04 -26.89 -9.28
CA LEU A 874 3.13 -25.90 -9.25
C LEU A 874 3.70 -25.73 -7.84
N LEU A 875 2.84 -25.61 -6.82
CA LEU A 875 3.25 -25.54 -5.41
C LEU A 875 3.99 -26.81 -4.96
N GLU A 876 3.52 -27.99 -5.35
CA GLU A 876 4.22 -29.25 -5.08
C GLU A 876 5.60 -29.33 -5.73
N LEU A 877 5.72 -28.85 -6.97
CA LEU A 877 7.01 -28.81 -7.68
C LEU A 877 7.96 -27.77 -7.05
N LEU A 878 7.46 -26.59 -6.69
CA LEU A 878 8.24 -25.54 -6.03
C LEU A 878 8.71 -25.98 -4.64
N ASN A 879 7.86 -26.62 -3.83
CA ASN A 879 8.23 -27.13 -2.51
C ASN A 879 9.21 -28.32 -2.59
N LYS A 880 9.21 -29.09 -3.68
CA LYS A 880 10.23 -30.13 -3.91
C LYS A 880 11.59 -29.57 -4.33
N LEU A 881 11.60 -28.45 -5.04
CA LEU A 881 12.82 -27.83 -5.57
C LEU A 881 13.45 -26.83 -4.56
N TYR A 882 12.64 -26.23 -3.70
CA TYR A 882 13.03 -25.25 -2.67
C TYR A 882 12.25 -25.55 -1.37
N PRO A 883 12.69 -26.54 -0.56
CA PRO A 883 11.99 -26.97 0.65
C PRO A 883 12.05 -25.97 1.80
#